data_AF-A0A2E9R1E1-F1
#
_entry.id   AF-A0A2E9R1E1-F1
#
_cell.length_a   1.000
_cell.length_b   1.000
_cell.length_c   1.000
_cell.angle_alpha   90.00
_cell.angle_beta   90.00
_cell.angle_gamma   90.00
#
_symmetry.space_group_name_H-M   'P 1'
#
loop_
_entity.id
_entity.type
_entity.pdbx_description
1 polymer ?
#
loop_
_entity_poly.entity_id
_entity_poly.type
_entity_poly.pdbx_seq_one_letter_code
_entity_poly.pdbx_strand_id
1 'polypeptide(L)'
;METSEYLSTVESILSIARNKKLTFQFCDDSPIQDRVIHMHDRPVVSFSSCSYLGLEKHPALIQGVHDAVDRYGTQFSSSRAYVSAPPYQELEALLSQMFNGHALVSSSTTLGHQSALPVLATEKDALVLDHQVHTSVHLASKLVRSGGGDVRLVKHGHLEKAYDLIQELSKKNRRVWFACDGVYSMFGDLAPISFLYELLDIAPNVFLYVDDAHGMSWAGEHGRGKFSMHMPMHDRLVLATSLNKAFSAAGGCIVFPSADWRRSVETCGGPQMFSGPIQPPMVGAALASAKLHLSDEIYEHQALLQKRVAFTNETIKKLSLPLLVENDSPIFFIRMGAPKVSMLVAEKMLADGYFVNISVYPSVPMKRSGLRLAITALHSEEEIEGALRSLARCATEVMEEHGVTRNDLDNLFATALPRVEKVLDEDSTVGKKNNEKVVPLSSSVKTGLELDVPSNEELDVELDFFHATSILDVDEDLWNRTLGVVGACNWETMRSYERVFSGQELPENNWDFHYVVMKHEGKPICVTMFTCLLSKDDMLSREEISKAVESKRNSKDDPYFLTSKALMMGTMCSEGNHLFLDRTGPWRAALMKLIAFAERASNDADADRIIFRDLPGSDPQMDAFFVSHGFLKVPMLPSQYVDVDWEEEDGFLDKLDAKKRWHARRYTISLAHMYEVDAFGPMHENDRDLSDDQIKHLYQLYRNVAQTKFRLNVFPLPYKLFVELLHNPSWETVVLRLKPSHGGPEDHTPVAFFVSHIQDGHYTPFVCGLDYNFVENQGAYRQVLYQIVKRAKVLQMDVVHFGMDAEFLKRRLSARPVELCSYVQVNDHYNGIVLNDIISEVGLRDKQKAS
;
A
#
# COMPACT_ATOMS: atom_id res chain seq x y z
N MET A 1 7.29 2.16 4.12
CA MET A 1 7.99 1.28 3.17
C MET A 1 9.01 2.11 2.43
N GLU A 2 10.28 1.72 2.45
CA GLU A 2 11.31 2.39 1.64
C GLU A 2 11.10 2.10 0.15
N THR A 3 11.65 2.94 -0.73
CA THR A 3 11.53 2.74 -2.19
C THR A 3 12.06 1.37 -2.63
N SER A 4 13.14 0.89 -2.02
CA SER A 4 13.74 -0.42 -2.27
C SER A 4 12.76 -1.57 -1.98
N GLU A 5 12.04 -1.50 -0.86
CA GLU A 5 11.04 -2.49 -0.45
C GLU A 5 9.81 -2.49 -1.37
N TYR A 6 9.35 -1.30 -1.76
CA TYR A 6 8.27 -1.15 -2.75
C TYR A 6 8.66 -1.80 -4.08
N LEU A 7 9.87 -1.52 -4.57
CA LEU A 7 10.35 -2.10 -5.82
C LEU A 7 10.47 -3.64 -5.74
N SER A 8 11.05 -4.16 -4.65
CA SER A 8 11.17 -5.61 -4.41
C SER A 8 9.80 -6.31 -4.37
N THR A 9 8.80 -5.67 -3.75
CA THR A 9 7.42 -6.13 -3.75
C THR A 9 6.84 -6.19 -5.17
N VAL A 10 6.93 -5.08 -5.90
CA VAL A 10 6.39 -4.98 -7.27
C VAL A 10 7.07 -6.02 -8.17
N GLU A 11 8.39 -6.17 -8.06
CA GLU A 11 9.16 -7.17 -8.78
C GLU A 11 8.70 -8.59 -8.45
N SER A 12 8.47 -8.91 -7.18
CA SER A 12 8.03 -10.25 -6.74
C SER A 12 6.69 -10.63 -7.37
N ILE A 13 5.70 -9.74 -7.31
CA ILE A 13 4.34 -9.99 -7.83
C ILE A 13 4.35 -10.09 -9.35
N LEU A 14 5.02 -9.14 -10.02
CA LEU A 14 5.07 -9.11 -11.48
C LEU A 14 5.93 -10.24 -12.05
N SER A 15 6.94 -10.71 -11.32
CA SER A 15 7.73 -11.89 -11.71
C SER A 15 6.89 -13.16 -11.68
N ILE A 16 6.03 -13.34 -10.68
CA ILE A 16 5.08 -14.47 -10.64
C ILE A 16 4.15 -14.43 -11.85
N ALA A 17 3.53 -13.27 -12.12
CA ALA A 17 2.65 -13.10 -13.27
C ALA A 17 3.37 -13.33 -14.61
N ARG A 18 4.61 -12.86 -14.74
CA ARG A 18 5.45 -13.05 -15.93
C ARG A 18 5.80 -14.52 -16.14
N ASN A 19 6.18 -15.23 -15.07
CA ASN A 19 6.49 -16.66 -15.13
C ASN A 19 5.27 -17.50 -15.53
N LYS A 20 4.07 -17.06 -15.14
CA LYS A 20 2.78 -17.63 -15.58
C LYS A 20 2.33 -17.19 -16.98
N LYS A 21 3.17 -16.44 -17.71
CA LYS A 21 2.89 -15.91 -19.04
C LYS A 21 1.71 -14.94 -19.13
N LEU A 22 1.38 -14.25 -18.03
CA LEU A 22 0.21 -13.36 -17.94
C LEU A 22 0.56 -11.88 -18.20
N THR A 23 1.81 -11.49 -17.97
CA THR A 23 2.30 -10.11 -18.15
C THR A 23 3.68 -10.10 -18.80
N PHE A 24 4.06 -8.96 -19.40
CA PHE A 24 5.36 -8.79 -20.07
C PHE A 24 5.67 -9.88 -21.11
N GLN A 25 4.65 -10.28 -21.86
CA GLN A 25 4.78 -11.25 -22.95
C GLN A 25 5.08 -10.57 -24.28
N PHE A 26 5.66 -11.33 -25.20
CA PHE A 26 5.83 -10.93 -26.58
C PHE A 26 4.74 -11.60 -27.43
N CYS A 27 4.19 -10.86 -28.38
CA CYS A 27 3.42 -11.46 -29.46
C CYS A 27 4.39 -12.07 -30.49
N ASP A 28 3.97 -13.16 -31.12
CA ASP A 28 4.71 -13.76 -32.23
C ASP A 28 4.60 -12.85 -33.47
N ASP A 29 5.63 -12.88 -34.34
CA ASP A 29 5.70 -12.09 -35.57
C ASP A 29 4.74 -12.64 -36.64
N SER A 30 3.46 -12.32 -36.46
CA SER A 30 2.36 -12.74 -37.33
C SER A 30 1.45 -11.55 -37.63
N PRO A 31 0.87 -11.47 -38.85
CA PRO A 31 -0.15 -10.47 -39.14
C PRO A 31 -1.30 -10.60 -38.14
N ILE A 32 -1.58 -9.54 -37.40
CA ILE A 32 -2.74 -9.48 -36.50
C ILE A 32 -3.99 -9.53 -37.36
N GLN A 33 -4.94 -10.42 -37.06
CA GLN A 33 -6.27 -10.44 -37.67
C GLN A 33 -7.29 -10.05 -36.61
N ASP A 34 -7.98 -8.93 -36.83
CA ASP A 34 -8.91 -8.33 -35.86
C ASP A 34 -8.34 -8.22 -34.44
N ARG A 35 -8.85 -9.00 -33.48
CA ARG A 35 -8.36 -9.07 -32.08
C ARG A 35 -7.63 -10.37 -31.75
N VAL A 36 -7.36 -11.21 -32.76
CA VAL A 36 -6.55 -12.42 -32.60
C VAL A 36 -5.08 -12.07 -32.72
N ILE A 37 -4.32 -12.40 -31.68
CA ILE A 37 -2.85 -12.31 -31.65
C ILE A 37 -2.27 -13.72 -31.48
N HIS A 38 -1.03 -13.93 -31.92
CA HIS A 38 -0.32 -15.18 -31.63
C HIS A 38 0.61 -14.99 -30.44
N MET A 39 0.52 -15.90 -29.48
CA MET A 39 1.38 -15.95 -28.30
C MET A 39 1.89 -17.38 -28.10
N HIS A 40 3.20 -17.59 -28.17
CA HIS A 40 3.82 -18.91 -28.03
C HIS A 40 3.27 -19.91 -29.06
N ASP A 41 3.23 -19.50 -30.33
CA ASP A 41 2.73 -20.25 -31.49
C ASP A 41 1.25 -20.65 -31.40
N ARG A 42 0.45 -19.95 -30.58
CA ARG A 42 -0.98 -20.20 -30.42
C ARG A 42 -1.80 -18.92 -30.63
N PRO A 43 -2.88 -18.99 -31.44
CA PRO A 43 -3.81 -17.87 -31.56
C PRO A 43 -4.60 -17.69 -30.27
N VAL A 44 -4.72 -16.44 -29.81
CA VAL A 44 -5.54 -16.05 -28.67
C VAL A 44 -6.33 -14.78 -28.98
N VAL A 45 -7.56 -14.71 -28.52
CA VAL A 45 -8.41 -13.51 -28.63
C VAL A 45 -8.03 -12.56 -27.50
N SER A 46 -7.59 -11.35 -27.86
CA SER A 46 -7.01 -10.38 -26.94
C SER A 46 -8.01 -9.30 -26.49
N PHE A 47 -8.30 -9.29 -25.20
CA PHE A 47 -9.10 -8.26 -24.51
C PHE A 47 -8.21 -7.20 -23.84
N SER A 48 -6.99 -7.00 -24.35
CA SER A 48 -6.02 -6.08 -23.77
C SER A 48 -5.89 -4.72 -24.47
N SER A 49 -6.36 -4.64 -25.72
CA SER A 49 -6.18 -3.46 -26.57
C SER A 49 -6.97 -2.25 -26.09
N CYS A 50 -6.31 -1.09 -26.02
CA CYS A 50 -6.97 0.20 -25.78
C CYS A 50 -7.37 0.92 -27.08
N SER A 51 -7.19 0.29 -28.25
CA SER A 51 -7.77 0.80 -29.50
C SER A 51 -9.24 0.39 -29.59
N TYR A 52 -10.08 1.13 -28.86
CA TYR A 52 -11.49 0.77 -28.70
C TYR A 52 -12.27 0.78 -30.03
N LEU A 53 -11.94 1.70 -30.95
CA LEU A 53 -12.59 1.77 -32.26
C LEU A 53 -11.91 0.92 -33.34
N GLY A 54 -10.68 0.45 -33.11
CA GLY A 54 -9.95 -0.36 -34.08
C GLY A 54 -9.46 0.41 -35.31
N LEU A 55 -9.26 1.73 -35.21
CA LEU A 55 -8.91 2.59 -36.35
C LEU A 55 -7.48 2.39 -36.85
N GLU A 56 -6.61 1.66 -36.13
CA GLU A 56 -5.20 1.47 -36.49
C GLU A 56 -4.98 0.78 -37.85
N LYS A 57 -6.02 0.14 -38.40
CA LYS A 57 -6.01 -0.46 -39.76
C LYS A 57 -6.86 0.32 -40.77
N HIS A 58 -7.43 1.46 -40.38
CA HIS A 58 -8.29 2.24 -41.25
C HIS A 58 -7.47 2.77 -42.45
N PRO A 59 -7.94 2.58 -43.71
CA PRO A 59 -7.16 2.92 -44.91
C PRO A 59 -6.69 4.37 -44.94
N ALA A 60 -7.51 5.32 -44.48
CA ALA A 60 -7.14 6.74 -44.44
C ALA A 60 -5.96 7.02 -43.48
N LEU A 61 -5.87 6.30 -42.35
CA LEU A 61 -4.77 6.48 -41.40
C LEU A 61 -3.48 5.89 -41.96
N ILE A 62 -3.54 4.71 -42.58
CA ILE A 62 -2.41 4.09 -43.28
C ILE A 62 -1.90 5.01 -44.40
N GLN A 63 -2.81 5.58 -45.20
CA GLN A 63 -2.43 6.55 -46.23
C GLN A 63 -1.78 7.81 -45.63
N GLY A 64 -2.31 8.32 -44.51
CA GLY A 64 -1.70 9.44 -43.78
C GLY A 64 -0.26 9.16 -43.33
N VAL A 65 0.04 7.92 -42.92
CA VAL A 65 1.42 7.47 -42.63
C VAL A 65 2.28 7.56 -43.88
N HIS A 66 1.84 6.98 -45.00
CA HIS A 66 2.59 7.00 -46.26
C HIS A 66 2.86 8.43 -46.75
N ASP A 67 1.85 9.29 -46.77
CA ASP A 67 1.97 10.67 -47.23
C ASP A 67 2.99 11.46 -46.38
N ALA A 68 3.02 11.22 -45.07
CA ALA A 68 3.97 11.87 -44.17
C ALA A 68 5.40 11.33 -44.34
N VAL A 69 5.56 10.01 -44.55
CA VAL A 69 6.86 9.40 -44.87
C VAL A 69 7.44 10.01 -46.14
N ASP A 70 6.65 10.10 -47.21
CA ASP A 70 7.10 10.60 -48.51
C ASP A 70 7.53 12.08 -48.45
N ARG A 71 6.88 12.88 -47.60
CA ARG A 71 7.14 14.32 -47.49
C ARG A 71 8.21 14.71 -46.48
N TYR A 72 8.28 13.99 -45.37
CA TYR A 72 9.08 14.40 -44.19
C TYR A 72 10.04 13.33 -43.70
N GLY A 73 10.03 12.14 -44.31
CA GLY A 73 10.81 10.99 -43.88
C GLY A 73 10.27 10.34 -42.61
N THR A 74 11.00 9.35 -42.12
CA THR A 74 10.65 8.61 -40.90
C THR A 74 10.84 9.44 -39.63
N GLN A 75 11.67 10.49 -39.69
CA GLN A 75 11.99 11.33 -38.54
C GLN A 75 12.25 12.79 -38.94
N PHE A 76 11.69 13.72 -38.17
CA PHE A 76 11.99 15.15 -38.26
C PHE A 76 12.83 15.55 -37.04
N SER A 77 14.16 15.51 -37.19
CA SER A 77 15.13 15.65 -36.10
C SER A 77 15.32 17.10 -35.61
N SER A 78 14.24 17.74 -35.20
CA SER A 78 14.25 19.06 -34.56
C SER A 78 13.34 19.09 -33.34
N SER A 79 13.78 19.76 -32.29
CA SER A 79 12.89 20.11 -31.19
C SER A 79 11.82 21.09 -31.67
N ARG A 80 10.60 20.92 -31.14
CA ARG A 80 9.47 21.83 -31.41
C ARG A 80 9.71 23.25 -30.92
N ALA A 81 10.65 23.46 -30.00
CA ALA A 81 11.06 24.79 -29.55
C ALA A 81 11.78 25.61 -30.63
N TYR A 82 12.39 24.94 -31.62
CA TYR A 82 13.06 25.62 -32.74
C TYR A 82 12.20 25.60 -34.00
N VAL A 83 11.79 24.40 -34.43
CA VAL A 83 10.95 24.21 -35.62
C VAL A 83 10.20 22.89 -35.51
N SER A 84 8.88 22.95 -35.70
CA SER A 84 8.00 21.79 -35.74
C SER A 84 7.77 21.32 -37.19
N ALA A 85 7.53 20.02 -37.39
CA ALA A 85 7.10 19.51 -38.68
C ALA A 85 5.75 20.15 -39.08
N PRO A 86 5.54 20.55 -40.35
CA PRO A 86 4.33 21.27 -40.76
C PRO A 86 2.98 20.62 -40.38
N PRO A 87 2.80 19.28 -40.39
CA PRO A 87 1.51 18.66 -40.06
C PRO A 87 0.98 18.95 -38.64
N TYR A 88 1.83 19.35 -37.70
CA TYR A 88 1.40 19.71 -36.34
C TYR A 88 0.39 20.85 -36.32
N GLN A 89 0.59 21.87 -37.17
CA GLN A 89 -0.27 23.05 -37.19
C GLN A 89 -1.70 22.68 -37.60
N GLU A 90 -1.85 21.86 -38.65
CA GLU A 90 -3.15 21.38 -39.12
C GLU A 90 -3.78 20.46 -38.08
N LEU A 91 -3.03 19.51 -37.52
CA LEU A 91 -3.52 18.59 -36.50
C LEU A 91 -4.05 19.33 -35.26
N GLU A 92 -3.29 20.28 -34.73
CA GLU A 92 -3.71 21.06 -33.55
C GLU A 92 -4.91 21.96 -33.84
N ALA A 93 -5.08 22.44 -35.08
CA ALA A 93 -6.27 23.18 -35.49
C ALA A 93 -7.52 22.28 -35.51
N LEU A 94 -7.42 21.08 -36.09
CA LEU A 94 -8.54 20.13 -36.12
C LEU A 94 -8.90 19.62 -34.72
N LEU A 95 -7.91 19.33 -33.88
CA LEU A 95 -8.16 18.97 -32.48
C LEU A 95 -8.81 20.14 -31.70
N SER A 96 -8.39 21.37 -31.96
CA SER A 96 -9.03 22.56 -31.36
C SER A 96 -10.50 22.67 -31.77
N GLN A 97 -10.83 22.34 -33.02
CA GLN A 97 -12.21 22.27 -33.52
C GLN A 97 -13.00 21.14 -32.84
N MET A 98 -12.45 19.93 -32.75
CA MET A 98 -13.13 18.77 -32.13
C MET A 98 -13.53 19.04 -30.68
N PHE A 99 -12.65 19.67 -29.90
CA PHE A 99 -12.87 19.89 -28.47
C PHE A 99 -13.44 21.27 -28.13
N ASN A 100 -13.63 22.15 -29.12
CA ASN A 100 -14.02 23.54 -28.92
C ASN A 100 -13.12 24.26 -27.88
N GLY A 101 -11.80 24.15 -28.05
CA GLY A 101 -10.81 24.68 -27.14
C GLY A 101 -9.45 24.87 -27.82
N HIS A 102 -8.39 25.06 -27.05
CA HIS A 102 -7.05 25.31 -27.59
C HIS A 102 -6.16 24.09 -27.41
N ALA A 103 -6.07 23.24 -28.42
CA ALA A 103 -5.32 21.97 -28.36
C ALA A 103 -3.81 22.14 -28.54
N LEU A 104 -3.02 21.45 -27.72
CA LEU A 104 -1.57 21.32 -27.85
C LEU A 104 -1.19 19.84 -27.87
N VAL A 105 -0.56 19.39 -28.95
CA VAL A 105 -0.12 18.00 -29.07
C VAL A 105 1.21 17.81 -28.34
N SER A 106 1.38 16.65 -27.72
CA SER A 106 2.59 16.24 -26.98
C SER A 106 3.00 14.82 -27.42
N SER A 107 4.28 14.47 -27.24
CA SER A 107 4.82 13.18 -27.71
C SER A 107 4.23 11.95 -27.00
N SER A 108 3.66 12.15 -25.82
CA SER A 108 2.79 11.18 -25.13
C SER A 108 1.94 11.93 -24.12
N THR A 109 0.82 11.34 -23.70
CA THR A 109 -0.03 11.90 -22.64
C THR A 109 0.76 12.17 -21.35
N THR A 110 1.70 11.28 -20.98
CA THR A 110 2.60 11.47 -19.83
C THR A 110 3.45 12.72 -19.94
N LEU A 111 4.10 12.95 -21.08
CA LEU A 111 4.91 14.15 -21.31
C LEU A 111 4.03 15.41 -21.41
N GLY A 112 2.79 15.27 -21.88
CA GLY A 112 1.77 16.31 -21.84
C GLY A 112 1.50 16.80 -20.42
N HIS A 113 1.22 15.89 -19.47
CA HIS A 113 1.01 16.27 -18.06
C HIS A 113 2.24 16.92 -17.44
N GLN A 114 3.43 16.35 -17.67
CA GLN A 114 4.69 16.89 -17.16
C GLN A 114 5.04 18.25 -17.75
N SER A 115 4.53 18.58 -18.94
CA SER A 115 4.68 19.91 -19.55
C SER A 115 3.65 20.90 -19.02
N ALA A 116 2.40 20.45 -18.80
CA ALA A 116 1.29 21.33 -18.45
C ALA A 116 1.25 21.67 -16.95
N LEU A 117 1.21 20.66 -16.07
CA LEU A 117 0.93 20.88 -14.64
C LEU A 117 1.95 21.82 -13.95
N PRO A 118 3.28 21.68 -14.15
CA PRO A 118 4.27 22.56 -13.52
C PRO A 118 4.22 24.02 -14.00
N VAL A 119 3.61 24.27 -15.18
CA VAL A 119 3.41 25.62 -15.71
C VAL A 119 2.09 26.21 -15.22
N LEU A 120 1.06 25.37 -15.05
CA LEU A 120 -0.28 25.78 -14.62
C LEU A 120 -0.40 26.00 -13.10
N ALA A 121 0.36 25.24 -12.30
CA ALA A 121 0.36 25.29 -10.84
C ALA A 121 1.77 25.52 -10.31
N THR A 122 1.97 26.64 -9.63
CA THR A 122 3.26 27.04 -9.04
C THR A 122 3.20 27.05 -7.51
N GLU A 123 4.23 27.57 -6.85
CA GLU A 123 4.32 27.74 -5.39
C GLU A 123 3.20 28.59 -4.76
N LYS A 124 2.42 29.29 -5.58
CA LYS A 124 1.27 30.11 -5.14
C LYS A 124 -0.06 29.38 -5.24
N ASP A 125 -0.08 28.20 -5.85
CA ASP A 125 -1.28 27.43 -6.14
C ASP A 125 -1.32 26.14 -5.33
N ALA A 126 -2.49 25.50 -5.30
CA ALA A 126 -2.68 24.17 -4.76
C ALA A 126 -3.18 23.19 -5.82
N LEU A 127 -2.83 21.92 -5.69
CA LEU A 127 -3.25 20.81 -6.54
C LEU A 127 -3.75 19.66 -5.65
N VAL A 128 -5.05 19.41 -5.71
CA VAL A 128 -5.74 18.30 -5.06
C VAL A 128 -5.91 17.18 -6.09
N LEU A 129 -5.43 15.99 -5.78
CA LEU A 129 -5.48 14.82 -6.64
C LEU A 129 -6.50 13.81 -6.10
N ASP A 130 -7.35 13.27 -6.97
CA ASP A 130 -7.91 11.95 -6.71
C ASP A 130 -6.75 10.93 -6.68
N HIS A 131 -6.63 10.13 -5.64
CA HIS A 131 -5.55 9.14 -5.55
C HIS A 131 -5.58 8.09 -6.70
N GLN A 132 -6.72 7.83 -7.34
CA GLN A 132 -6.83 6.93 -8.49
C GLN A 132 -6.54 7.59 -9.84
N VAL A 133 -6.33 8.92 -9.89
CA VAL A 133 -5.91 9.59 -11.13
C VAL A 133 -4.67 8.92 -11.70
N HIS A 134 -4.55 8.86 -13.03
CA HIS A 134 -3.51 8.08 -13.68
C HIS A 134 -2.10 8.43 -13.17
N THR A 135 -1.21 7.42 -13.08
CA THR A 135 0.15 7.56 -12.52
C THR A 135 0.96 8.69 -13.18
N SER A 136 0.72 9.01 -14.45
CA SER A 136 1.40 10.13 -15.10
C SER A 136 1.05 11.49 -14.51
N VAL A 137 -0.18 11.68 -14.01
CA VAL A 137 -0.60 12.89 -13.30
C VAL A 137 0.10 12.95 -11.94
N HIS A 138 0.21 11.82 -11.22
CA HIS A 138 1.02 11.72 -9.98
C HIS A 138 2.50 12.05 -10.23
N LEU A 139 3.07 11.62 -11.36
CA LEU A 139 4.46 11.96 -11.70
C LEU A 139 4.62 13.46 -11.99
N ALA A 140 3.66 14.08 -12.66
CA ALA A 140 3.66 15.51 -12.92
C ALA A 140 3.41 16.34 -11.65
N SER A 141 2.58 15.87 -10.72
CA SER A 141 2.35 16.55 -9.44
C SER A 141 3.60 16.59 -8.55
N LYS A 142 4.49 15.59 -8.65
CA LYS A 142 5.81 15.63 -8.00
C LYS A 142 6.66 16.79 -8.49
N LEU A 143 6.56 17.17 -9.77
CA LEU A 143 7.26 18.34 -10.31
C LEU A 143 6.66 19.64 -9.75
N VAL A 144 5.33 19.75 -9.68
CA VAL A 144 4.63 20.88 -9.02
C VAL A 144 5.08 21.02 -7.56
N ARG A 145 5.07 19.91 -6.81
CA ARG A 145 5.51 19.85 -5.40
C ARG A 145 6.97 20.26 -5.25
N SER A 146 7.85 19.77 -6.13
CA SER A 146 9.28 20.12 -6.10
C SER A 146 9.53 21.59 -6.42
N GLY A 147 8.63 22.22 -7.18
CA GLY A 147 8.60 23.67 -7.42
C GLY A 147 7.99 24.49 -6.27
N GLY A 148 7.60 23.86 -5.16
CA GLY A 148 7.02 24.53 -3.99
C GLY A 148 5.49 24.60 -3.98
N GLY A 149 4.81 24.03 -4.97
CA GLY A 149 3.34 23.99 -5.04
C GLY A 149 2.73 23.11 -3.95
N ASP A 150 1.55 23.52 -3.47
CA ASP A 150 0.82 22.78 -2.44
C ASP A 150 0.08 21.58 -3.05
N VAL A 151 0.56 20.34 -2.83
CA VAL A 151 -0.08 19.13 -3.37
C VAL A 151 -0.77 18.33 -2.25
N ARG A 152 -2.03 17.93 -2.50
CA ARG A 152 -2.87 17.12 -1.60
C ARG A 152 -3.51 15.95 -2.35
N LEU A 153 -3.89 14.92 -1.60
CA LEU A 153 -4.54 13.72 -2.11
C LEU A 153 -5.88 13.51 -1.40
N VAL A 154 -6.85 12.98 -2.13
CA VAL A 154 -8.15 12.56 -1.61
C VAL A 154 -8.45 11.13 -2.09
N LYS A 155 -9.02 10.30 -1.23
CA LYS A 155 -9.44 8.94 -1.58
C LYS A 155 -10.60 8.99 -2.57
N HIS A 156 -10.54 8.17 -3.62
CA HIS A 156 -11.54 8.08 -4.69
C HIS A 156 -12.92 7.65 -4.15
N GLY A 157 -12.95 6.66 -3.25
CA GLY A 157 -14.18 6.26 -2.56
C GLY A 157 -14.75 7.31 -1.61
N HIS A 158 -14.01 8.40 -1.36
CA HIS A 158 -14.36 9.50 -0.46
C HIS A 158 -14.14 10.88 -1.10
N LEU A 159 -14.46 11.00 -2.39
CA LEU A 159 -14.28 12.25 -3.13
C LEU A 159 -15.00 13.44 -2.49
N GLU A 160 -16.07 13.21 -1.73
CA GLU A 160 -16.77 14.26 -0.97
C GLU A 160 -15.83 15.07 -0.06
N LYS A 161 -14.77 14.44 0.47
CA LYS A 161 -13.75 15.12 1.30
C LYS A 161 -12.93 16.15 0.53
N ALA A 162 -12.91 16.09 -0.80
CA ALA A 162 -12.25 17.10 -1.62
C ALA A 162 -12.96 18.46 -1.51
N TYR A 163 -14.27 18.48 -1.24
CA TYR A 163 -15.03 19.72 -1.12
C TYR A 163 -14.50 20.61 0.01
N ASP A 164 -14.43 20.08 1.22
CA ASP A 164 -13.96 20.83 2.40
C ASP A 164 -12.50 21.27 2.25
N LEU A 165 -11.66 20.36 1.72
CA LEU A 165 -10.25 20.65 1.47
C LEU A 165 -10.07 21.77 0.43
N ILE A 166 -10.80 21.73 -0.68
CA ILE A 166 -10.73 22.77 -1.72
C ILE A 166 -11.30 24.09 -1.20
N GLN A 167 -12.34 24.05 -0.37
CA GLN A 167 -12.89 25.24 0.29
C GLN A 167 -11.87 25.90 1.24
N GLU A 168 -11.07 25.11 1.95
CA GLU A 168 -9.98 25.63 2.78
C GLU A 168 -8.87 26.27 1.92
N LEU A 169 -8.42 25.55 0.90
CA LEU A 169 -7.31 25.96 0.03
C LEU A 169 -7.66 27.18 -0.82
N SER A 170 -8.91 27.31 -1.27
CA SER A 170 -9.36 28.42 -2.12
C SER A 170 -9.22 29.77 -1.43
N LYS A 171 -9.24 29.80 -0.10
CA LYS A 171 -9.03 31.00 0.74
C LYS A 171 -7.55 31.37 0.89
N LYS A 172 -6.64 30.42 0.66
CA LYS A 172 -5.19 30.56 0.94
C LYS A 172 -4.33 30.65 -0.32
N ASN A 173 -4.77 30.04 -1.42
CA ASN A 173 -3.98 29.89 -2.63
C ASN A 173 -4.53 30.74 -3.78
N ARG A 174 -3.65 31.13 -4.71
CA ARG A 174 -4.02 31.91 -5.91
C ARG A 174 -4.97 31.11 -6.81
N ARG A 175 -4.70 29.82 -7.00
CA ARG A 175 -5.57 28.85 -7.71
C ARG A 175 -5.57 27.53 -6.96
N VAL A 176 -6.68 26.81 -7.04
CA VAL A 176 -6.80 25.43 -6.55
C VAL A 176 -7.23 24.55 -7.71
N TRP A 177 -6.42 23.55 -8.02
CA TRP A 177 -6.70 22.58 -9.07
C TRP A 177 -7.21 21.29 -8.46
N PHE A 178 -8.31 20.75 -8.98
CA PHE A 178 -8.72 19.37 -8.73
C PHE A 178 -8.41 18.51 -9.95
N ALA A 179 -7.61 17.46 -9.75
CA ALA A 179 -7.13 16.59 -10.80
C ALA A 179 -7.68 15.17 -10.64
N CYS A 180 -8.33 14.67 -11.70
CA CYS A 180 -9.01 13.37 -11.76
C CYS A 180 -8.99 12.80 -13.18
N ASP A 181 -9.28 11.50 -13.33
CA ASP A 181 -9.52 10.91 -14.66
C ASP A 181 -10.97 11.22 -15.08
N GLY A 182 -11.21 11.44 -16.37
CA GLY A 182 -12.56 11.52 -16.94
C GLY A 182 -13.22 10.14 -16.95
N VAL A 183 -12.53 9.15 -17.53
CA VAL A 183 -12.84 7.72 -17.48
C VAL A 183 -11.66 7.00 -16.86
N TYR A 184 -11.85 6.39 -15.69
CA TYR A 184 -10.79 5.73 -14.93
C TYR A 184 -10.32 4.45 -15.63
N SER A 185 -9.02 4.36 -15.86
CA SER A 185 -8.42 3.31 -16.69
C SER A 185 -8.65 1.88 -16.18
N MET A 186 -8.73 1.67 -14.87
CA MET A 186 -8.81 0.33 -14.25
C MET A 186 -10.25 -0.15 -14.13
N PHE A 187 -11.10 0.58 -13.43
CA PHE A 187 -12.47 0.18 -13.12
C PHE A 187 -13.49 0.58 -14.19
N GLY A 188 -13.12 1.49 -15.10
CA GLY A 188 -13.97 1.96 -16.18
C GLY A 188 -15.06 2.95 -15.76
N ASP A 189 -15.10 3.34 -14.49
CA ASP A 189 -16.04 4.34 -13.98
C ASP A 189 -15.74 5.74 -14.53
N LEU A 190 -16.78 6.58 -14.51
CA LEU A 190 -16.74 7.95 -14.98
C LEU A 190 -16.56 8.90 -13.77
N ALA A 191 -15.84 9.99 -13.97
CA ALA A 191 -15.80 11.08 -12.99
C ALA A 191 -17.22 11.53 -12.59
N PRO A 192 -17.47 11.82 -11.29
CA PRO A 192 -18.77 12.30 -10.84
C PRO A 192 -19.02 13.74 -11.31
N ILE A 193 -19.65 13.91 -12.47
CA ILE A 193 -19.78 15.20 -13.16
C ILE A 193 -20.49 16.27 -12.31
N SER A 194 -21.57 15.91 -11.61
CA SER A 194 -22.28 16.82 -10.70
C SER A 194 -21.36 17.38 -9.62
N PHE A 195 -20.58 16.50 -8.99
CA PHE A 195 -19.60 16.87 -7.98
C PHE A 195 -18.52 17.81 -8.54
N LEU A 196 -18.08 17.62 -9.79
CA LEU A 196 -17.11 18.53 -10.41
C LEU A 196 -17.67 19.95 -10.61
N TYR A 197 -18.96 20.10 -10.91
CA TYR A 197 -19.62 21.40 -10.93
C TYR A 197 -19.72 22.01 -9.53
N GLU A 198 -20.08 21.22 -8.52
CA GLU A 198 -20.10 21.68 -7.12
C GLU A 198 -18.73 22.19 -6.66
N LEU A 199 -17.63 21.52 -7.05
CA LEU A 199 -16.28 22.00 -6.78
C LEU A 199 -15.99 23.34 -7.45
N LEU A 200 -16.40 23.53 -8.70
CA LEU A 200 -16.25 24.79 -9.41
C LEU A 200 -17.08 25.92 -8.77
N ASP A 201 -18.19 25.62 -8.13
CA ASP A 201 -19.06 26.59 -7.46
C ASP A 201 -18.48 27.09 -6.11
N ILE A 202 -17.50 26.39 -5.53
CA ILE A 202 -16.84 26.79 -4.28
C ILE A 202 -16.25 28.20 -4.38
N ALA A 203 -15.48 28.49 -5.45
CA ALA A 203 -14.88 29.79 -5.67
C ALA A 203 -14.38 29.98 -7.13
N PRO A 204 -14.28 31.23 -7.62
CA PRO A 204 -13.80 31.52 -8.99
C PRO A 204 -12.36 31.06 -9.29
N ASN A 205 -11.53 30.88 -8.25
CA ASN A 205 -10.15 30.41 -8.37
C ASN A 205 -10.00 28.89 -8.29
N VAL A 206 -11.10 28.12 -8.31
CA VAL A 206 -11.09 26.65 -8.42
C VAL A 206 -11.14 26.24 -9.89
N PHE A 207 -10.26 25.32 -10.26
CA PHE A 207 -10.04 24.81 -11.61
C PHE A 207 -10.02 23.28 -11.63
N LEU A 208 -10.34 22.69 -12.78
CA LEU A 208 -10.28 21.25 -13.01
C LEU A 208 -9.15 20.92 -13.99
N TYR A 209 -8.44 19.83 -13.71
CA TYR A 209 -7.48 19.20 -14.62
C TYR A 209 -7.90 17.74 -14.83
N VAL A 210 -8.52 17.44 -15.97
CA VAL A 210 -9.13 16.13 -16.21
C VAL A 210 -8.33 15.34 -17.23
N ASP A 211 -7.92 14.11 -16.89
CA ASP A 211 -7.34 13.16 -17.84
C ASP A 211 -8.43 12.26 -18.43
N ASP A 212 -8.92 12.59 -19.62
CA ASP A 212 -9.89 11.79 -20.37
C ASP A 212 -9.23 10.95 -21.48
N ALA A 213 -8.00 10.46 -21.24
CA ALA A 213 -7.29 9.62 -22.18
C ALA A 213 -8.04 8.34 -22.55
N HIS A 214 -8.86 7.80 -21.65
CA HIS A 214 -9.70 6.63 -21.92
C HIS A 214 -11.10 6.96 -22.38
N GLY A 215 -11.55 8.23 -22.38
CA GLY A 215 -12.88 8.62 -22.83
C GLY A 215 -12.96 9.02 -24.30
N MET A 216 -11.87 9.49 -24.90
CA MET A 216 -11.83 9.99 -26.28
C MET A 216 -12.16 8.91 -27.34
N SER A 217 -12.66 9.39 -28.48
CA SER A 217 -13.05 8.73 -29.73
C SER A 217 -14.35 7.94 -29.68
N TRP A 218 -14.56 7.11 -28.65
CA TRP A 218 -15.66 6.14 -28.66
C TRP A 218 -17.03 6.67 -28.23
N ALA A 219 -17.10 7.90 -27.76
CA ALA A 219 -18.35 8.55 -27.39
C ALA A 219 -18.31 10.06 -27.66
N GLY A 220 -19.49 10.65 -27.78
CA GLY A 220 -19.70 12.08 -27.93
C GLY A 220 -19.48 12.61 -29.35
N GLU A 221 -19.91 13.85 -29.55
CA GLU A 221 -19.73 14.59 -30.80
C GLU A 221 -18.26 14.63 -31.20
N HIS A 222 -17.97 14.30 -32.47
CA HIS A 222 -16.62 14.14 -33.00
C HIS A 222 -15.72 13.17 -32.22
N GLY A 223 -16.30 12.28 -31.41
CA GLY A 223 -15.52 11.44 -30.52
C GLY A 223 -14.74 12.22 -29.46
N ARG A 224 -15.24 13.37 -28.98
CA ARG A 224 -14.56 14.12 -27.92
C ARG A 224 -14.56 13.43 -26.55
N GLY A 225 -15.38 12.40 -26.38
CA GLY A 225 -15.40 11.50 -25.22
C GLY A 225 -16.60 11.63 -24.31
N LYS A 226 -16.86 10.58 -23.52
CA LYS A 226 -18.03 10.47 -22.62
C LYS A 226 -18.03 11.55 -21.54
N PHE A 227 -16.86 11.88 -20.97
CA PHE A 227 -16.73 12.99 -20.03
C PHE A 227 -17.22 14.31 -20.66
N SER A 228 -16.72 14.65 -21.85
CA SER A 228 -17.08 15.88 -22.58
C SER A 228 -18.49 15.91 -23.18
N MET A 229 -19.25 14.82 -23.10
CA MET A 229 -20.70 14.85 -23.36
C MET A 229 -21.45 15.50 -22.19
N HIS A 230 -21.01 15.25 -20.97
CA HIS A 230 -21.66 15.71 -19.75
C HIS A 230 -21.05 17.01 -19.20
N MET A 231 -19.75 17.23 -19.43
CA MET A 231 -19.07 18.48 -19.10
C MET A 231 -18.34 19.03 -20.34
N PRO A 232 -19.02 19.86 -21.16
CA PRO A 232 -18.38 20.55 -22.28
C PRO A 232 -17.19 21.39 -21.83
N MET A 233 -16.35 21.80 -22.79
CA MET A 233 -15.20 22.66 -22.49
C MET A 233 -15.64 23.91 -21.70
N HIS A 234 -14.96 24.16 -20.60
CA HIS A 234 -15.30 25.20 -19.62
C HIS A 234 -14.09 26.09 -19.36
N ASP A 235 -14.29 27.38 -19.08
CA ASP A 235 -13.20 28.37 -18.90
C ASP A 235 -12.21 28.02 -17.76
N ARG A 236 -12.63 27.13 -16.86
CA ARG A 236 -11.86 26.64 -15.71
C ARG A 236 -11.47 25.16 -15.80
N LEU A 237 -11.55 24.56 -16.98
CA LEU A 237 -11.21 23.16 -17.24
C LEU A 237 -10.00 23.08 -18.19
N VAL A 238 -8.98 22.31 -17.79
CA VAL A 238 -7.94 21.80 -18.69
C VAL A 238 -8.18 20.32 -18.89
N LEU A 239 -8.30 19.90 -20.16
CA LEU A 239 -8.58 18.52 -20.52
C LEU A 239 -7.35 17.89 -21.16
N ALA A 240 -6.87 16.79 -20.61
CA ALA A 240 -5.86 15.95 -21.23
C ALA A 240 -6.52 14.74 -21.90
N THR A 241 -5.98 14.30 -23.05
CA THR A 241 -6.43 13.09 -23.72
C THR A 241 -5.27 12.38 -24.43
N SER A 242 -5.54 11.20 -25.00
CA SER A 242 -4.54 10.35 -25.65
C SER A 242 -4.86 10.11 -27.11
N LEU A 243 -3.86 10.34 -27.97
CA LEU A 243 -3.94 10.02 -29.39
C LEU A 243 -3.49 8.58 -29.67
N ASN A 244 -2.97 7.86 -28.67
CA ASN A 244 -2.38 6.52 -28.77
C ASN A 244 -3.34 5.38 -28.38
N LYS A 245 -4.61 5.69 -28.11
CA LYS A 245 -5.64 4.71 -27.72
C LYS A 245 -6.67 4.57 -28.84
N ALA A 246 -7.94 4.88 -28.57
CA ALA A 246 -9.00 4.76 -29.57
C ALA A 246 -8.81 5.68 -30.80
N PHE A 247 -8.09 6.79 -30.65
CA PHE A 247 -7.71 7.66 -31.77
C PHE A 247 -6.70 7.03 -32.74
N SER A 248 -6.05 5.93 -32.34
CA SER A 248 -5.20 5.05 -33.17
C SER A 248 -4.04 5.74 -33.91
N ALA A 249 -3.41 6.72 -33.28
CA ALA A 249 -2.20 7.37 -33.76
C ALA A 249 -1.11 7.35 -32.67
N ALA A 250 -0.29 8.39 -32.55
CA ALA A 250 0.68 8.52 -31.46
C ALA A 250 0.54 9.86 -30.75
N GLY A 251 0.99 9.91 -29.50
CA GLY A 251 1.02 11.14 -28.70
C GLY A 251 -0.12 11.31 -27.71
N GLY A 252 -0.15 12.51 -27.11
CA GLY A 252 -1.23 13.00 -26.27
C GLY A 252 -1.64 14.41 -26.70
N CYS A 253 -2.77 14.88 -26.20
CA CYS A 253 -3.26 16.23 -26.47
C CYS A 253 -3.74 16.87 -25.16
N ILE A 254 -3.32 18.10 -24.90
CA ILE A 254 -3.86 18.92 -23.81
C ILE A 254 -4.67 20.05 -24.43
N VAL A 255 -5.93 20.17 -24.04
CA VAL A 255 -6.86 21.20 -24.50
C VAL A 255 -7.03 22.22 -23.39
N PHE A 256 -6.73 23.48 -23.73
CA PHE A 256 -6.77 24.60 -22.80
C PHE A 256 -8.01 25.47 -23.03
N PRO A 257 -8.54 26.12 -21.98
CA PRO A 257 -9.66 27.04 -22.11
C PRO A 257 -9.25 28.36 -22.74
N SER A 258 -7.96 28.68 -22.78
CA SER A 258 -7.45 29.91 -23.40
C SER A 258 -6.19 29.68 -24.23
N ALA A 259 -6.04 30.49 -25.28
CA ALA A 259 -4.85 30.51 -26.13
C ALA A 259 -3.58 30.90 -25.36
N ASP A 260 -3.71 31.72 -24.31
CA ASP A 260 -2.56 32.15 -23.51
C ASP A 260 -2.02 31.03 -22.62
N TRP A 261 -2.89 30.18 -22.07
CA TRP A 261 -2.46 28.98 -21.33
C TRP A 261 -1.83 27.95 -22.25
N ARG A 262 -2.44 27.70 -23.41
CA ARG A 262 -1.83 26.86 -24.45
C ARG A 262 -0.42 27.35 -24.79
N ARG A 263 -0.27 28.64 -25.09
CA ARG A 263 1.02 29.26 -25.43
C ARG A 263 2.02 29.13 -24.27
N SER A 264 1.58 29.39 -23.03
CA SER A 264 2.46 29.28 -21.85
C SER A 264 3.01 27.88 -21.68
N VAL A 265 2.18 26.84 -21.84
CA VAL A 265 2.64 25.45 -21.76
C VAL A 265 3.52 25.09 -22.96
N GLU A 266 3.20 25.58 -24.15
CA GLU A 266 4.03 25.39 -25.35
C GLU A 266 5.44 25.97 -25.19
N THR A 267 5.57 27.16 -24.59
CA THR A 267 6.84 27.89 -24.49
C THR A 267 7.59 27.72 -23.18
N CYS A 268 6.97 27.11 -22.16
CA CYS A 268 7.59 26.91 -20.84
C CYS A 268 7.54 25.45 -20.37
N GLY A 269 6.79 24.58 -21.04
CA GLY A 269 6.69 23.17 -20.70
C GLY A 269 7.98 22.44 -21.05
N GLY A 270 8.71 21.96 -20.04
CA GLY A 270 10.01 21.33 -20.19
C GLY A 270 10.03 20.21 -21.26
N PRO A 271 9.24 19.13 -21.10
CA PRO A 271 9.19 18.07 -22.12
C PRO A 271 8.65 18.54 -23.47
N GLN A 272 7.72 19.48 -23.52
CA GLN A 272 7.20 20.03 -24.77
C GLN A 272 8.30 20.71 -25.61
N MET A 273 9.24 21.39 -24.94
CA MET A 273 10.37 22.05 -25.60
C MET A 273 11.57 21.14 -25.82
N PHE A 274 11.90 20.29 -24.84
CA PHE A 274 13.20 19.61 -24.77
C PHE A 274 13.12 18.08 -24.96
N SER A 275 11.96 17.55 -25.34
CA SER A 275 11.79 16.14 -25.73
C SER A 275 11.73 15.98 -27.26
N GLY A 276 11.98 14.75 -27.73
CA GLY A 276 11.73 14.38 -29.13
C GLY A 276 10.23 14.48 -29.47
N PRO A 277 9.85 15.06 -30.62
CA PRO A 277 8.46 15.11 -31.08
C PRO A 277 7.94 13.72 -31.50
N ILE A 278 6.65 13.65 -31.81
CA ILE A 278 6.04 12.52 -32.53
C ILE A 278 6.68 12.44 -33.91
N GLN A 279 7.03 11.23 -34.34
CA GLN A 279 7.61 10.98 -35.66
C GLN A 279 6.60 11.35 -36.76
N PRO A 280 7.04 11.98 -37.87
CA PRO A 280 6.15 12.43 -38.94
C PRO A 280 5.12 11.39 -39.43
N PRO A 281 5.47 10.10 -39.62
CA PRO A 281 4.50 9.10 -40.05
C PRO A 281 3.28 9.01 -39.11
N MET A 282 3.51 9.07 -37.79
CA MET A 282 2.44 9.01 -36.81
C MET A 282 1.68 10.34 -36.65
N VAL A 283 2.30 11.49 -36.97
CA VAL A 283 1.57 12.77 -37.08
C VAL A 283 0.64 12.73 -38.30
N GLY A 284 1.06 12.09 -39.39
CA GLY A 284 0.22 11.82 -40.57
C GLY A 284 -1.00 10.97 -40.23
N ALA A 285 -0.82 9.87 -39.49
CA ALA A 285 -1.92 9.06 -38.96
C ALA A 285 -2.86 9.89 -38.07
N ALA A 286 -2.31 10.69 -37.15
CA ALA A 286 -3.10 11.54 -36.26
C ALA A 286 -3.94 12.57 -37.03
N LEU A 287 -3.37 13.16 -38.09
CA LEU A 287 -4.08 14.11 -38.95
C LEU A 287 -5.24 13.43 -39.69
N ALA A 288 -5.02 12.25 -40.25
CA ALA A 288 -6.08 11.47 -40.90
C ALA A 288 -7.18 11.06 -39.90
N SER A 289 -6.79 10.65 -38.69
CA SER A 289 -7.74 10.33 -37.62
C SER A 289 -8.57 11.55 -37.21
N ALA A 290 -7.96 12.75 -37.06
CA ALA A 290 -8.69 13.98 -36.76
C ALA A 290 -9.74 14.31 -37.84
N LYS A 291 -9.40 14.12 -39.12
CA LYS A 291 -10.33 14.31 -40.24
C LYS A 291 -11.49 13.32 -40.19
N LEU A 292 -11.20 12.05 -39.88
CA LEU A 292 -12.23 11.02 -39.68
C LEU A 292 -13.19 11.39 -38.53
N HIS A 293 -12.65 11.87 -37.41
CA HIS A 293 -13.46 12.31 -36.26
C HIS A 293 -14.35 13.52 -36.56
N LEU A 294 -13.99 14.35 -37.54
CA LEU A 294 -14.81 15.47 -38.02
C LEU A 294 -15.77 15.08 -39.15
N SER A 295 -15.85 13.80 -39.50
CA SER A 295 -16.77 13.26 -40.52
C SER A 295 -17.88 12.42 -39.87
N ASP A 296 -18.94 12.11 -40.63
CA ASP A 296 -20.05 11.27 -40.13
C ASP A 296 -19.65 9.81 -39.87
N GLU A 297 -18.56 9.33 -40.49
CA GLU A 297 -18.07 7.96 -40.36
C GLU A 297 -17.69 7.60 -38.91
N ILE A 298 -17.29 8.59 -38.09
CA ILE A 298 -16.96 8.35 -36.68
C ILE A 298 -18.14 7.75 -35.91
N TYR A 299 -19.37 8.18 -36.22
CA TYR A 299 -20.57 7.75 -35.51
C TYR A 299 -20.91 6.28 -35.80
N GLU A 300 -20.54 5.77 -36.97
CA GLU A 300 -20.70 4.35 -37.31
C GLU A 300 -19.79 3.48 -36.43
N HIS A 301 -18.52 3.88 -36.27
CA HIS A 301 -17.57 3.20 -35.39
C HIS A 301 -18.00 3.26 -33.91
N GLN A 302 -18.49 4.41 -33.45
CA GLN A 302 -19.03 4.56 -32.10
C GLN A 302 -20.24 3.65 -31.88
N ALA A 303 -21.21 3.65 -32.79
CA ALA A 303 -22.42 2.83 -32.69
C ALA A 303 -22.08 1.33 -32.64
N LEU A 304 -21.13 0.88 -33.46
CA LEU A 304 -20.66 -0.50 -33.45
C LEU A 304 -20.07 -0.89 -32.09
N LEU A 305 -19.18 -0.07 -31.52
CA LEU A 305 -18.61 -0.34 -30.20
C LEU A 305 -19.68 -0.32 -29.10
N GLN A 306 -20.61 0.64 -29.13
CA GLN A 306 -21.70 0.69 -28.15
C GLN A 306 -22.58 -0.56 -28.19
N LYS A 307 -22.82 -1.13 -29.38
CA LYS A 307 -23.49 -2.44 -29.50
C LYS A 307 -22.71 -3.55 -28.80
N ARG A 308 -21.37 -3.57 -28.92
CA ARG A 308 -20.50 -4.55 -28.22
C ARG A 308 -20.51 -4.37 -26.71
N VAL A 309 -20.46 -3.13 -26.23
CA VAL A 309 -20.53 -2.80 -24.80
C VAL A 309 -21.87 -3.25 -24.21
N ALA A 310 -23.00 -2.92 -24.86
CA ALA A 310 -24.33 -3.35 -24.42
C ALA A 310 -24.45 -4.89 -24.38
N PHE A 311 -24.00 -5.58 -25.43
CA PHE A 311 -23.97 -7.04 -25.46
C PHE A 311 -23.11 -7.64 -24.33
N THR A 312 -21.97 -7.03 -24.02
CA THR A 312 -21.08 -7.45 -22.94
C THR A 312 -21.77 -7.30 -21.57
N ASN A 313 -22.39 -6.15 -21.29
CA ASN A 313 -23.15 -5.91 -20.06
C ASN A 313 -24.27 -6.95 -19.88
N GLU A 314 -25.07 -7.18 -20.92
CA GLU A 314 -26.14 -8.19 -20.87
C GLU A 314 -25.60 -9.60 -20.59
N THR A 315 -24.48 -9.96 -21.22
CA THR A 315 -23.89 -11.30 -21.09
C THR A 315 -23.27 -11.51 -19.72
N ILE A 316 -22.56 -10.52 -19.18
CA ILE A 316 -22.06 -10.52 -17.80
C ILE A 316 -23.21 -10.73 -16.81
N LYS A 317 -24.31 -10.01 -17.00
CA LYS A 317 -25.51 -10.12 -16.14
C LYS A 317 -26.13 -11.51 -16.23
N LYS A 318 -26.28 -12.07 -17.44
CA LYS A 318 -26.79 -13.44 -17.68
C LYS A 318 -25.90 -14.49 -16.99
N LEU A 319 -24.58 -14.31 -17.01
CA LEU A 319 -23.61 -15.22 -16.40
C LEU A 319 -23.33 -14.95 -14.91
N SER A 320 -23.99 -13.93 -14.32
CA SER A 320 -23.83 -13.55 -12.92
C SER A 320 -22.39 -13.25 -12.49
N LEU A 321 -21.53 -12.81 -13.42
CA LEU A 321 -20.13 -12.47 -13.15
C LEU A 321 -20.02 -11.32 -12.14
N PRO A 322 -18.98 -11.29 -11.27
CA PRO A 322 -18.80 -10.27 -10.24
C PRO A 322 -18.23 -8.96 -10.83
N LEU A 323 -18.94 -8.35 -11.78
CA LEU A 323 -18.61 -7.02 -12.30
C LEU A 323 -18.61 -5.99 -11.16
N LEU A 324 -17.62 -5.09 -11.17
CA LEU A 324 -17.49 -4.02 -10.17
C LEU A 324 -18.55 -2.94 -10.36
N VAL A 325 -18.70 -2.44 -11.59
CA VAL A 325 -19.67 -1.41 -11.95
C VAL A 325 -20.17 -1.66 -13.37
N GLU A 326 -21.49 -1.54 -13.54
CA GLU A 326 -22.13 -1.50 -14.85
C GLU A 326 -22.07 -0.07 -15.39
N ASN A 327 -21.43 0.11 -16.55
CA ASN A 327 -21.27 1.40 -17.21
C ASN A 327 -21.23 1.25 -18.75
N ASP A 328 -21.23 2.38 -19.46
CA ASP A 328 -21.18 2.46 -20.93
C ASP A 328 -19.75 2.55 -21.48
N SER A 329 -18.73 2.41 -20.63
CA SER A 329 -17.34 2.44 -21.08
C SER A 329 -16.96 1.10 -21.72
N PRO A 330 -15.96 1.07 -22.62
CA PRO A 330 -15.42 -0.18 -23.15
C PRO A 330 -14.53 -0.95 -22.17
N ILE A 331 -14.50 -0.57 -20.88
CA ILE A 331 -13.61 -1.14 -19.87
C ILE A 331 -14.45 -1.87 -18.81
N PHE A 332 -14.22 -3.17 -18.66
CA PHE A 332 -14.93 -4.01 -17.72
C PHE A 332 -13.96 -4.58 -16.69
N PHE A 333 -14.30 -4.45 -15.41
CA PHE A 333 -13.49 -4.98 -14.31
C PHE A 333 -14.24 -6.07 -13.55
N ILE A 334 -13.76 -7.30 -13.67
CA ILE A 334 -14.30 -8.45 -12.94
C ILE A 334 -13.48 -8.64 -11.67
N ARG A 335 -14.17 -8.53 -10.52
CA ARG A 335 -13.57 -8.58 -9.18
C ARG A 335 -13.12 -10.01 -8.86
N MET A 336 -11.90 -10.15 -8.36
CA MET A 336 -11.33 -11.45 -7.96
C MET A 336 -10.73 -11.44 -6.54
N GLY A 337 -10.46 -10.27 -5.97
CA GLY A 337 -9.94 -10.14 -4.61
C GLY A 337 -8.41 -10.25 -4.59
N ALA A 338 -7.89 -11.40 -4.17
CA ALA A 338 -6.45 -11.62 -4.03
C ALA A 338 -5.74 -11.83 -5.39
N PRO A 339 -4.45 -11.45 -5.54
CA PRO A 339 -3.72 -11.58 -6.80
C PRO A 339 -3.63 -13.02 -7.30
N LYS A 340 -3.48 -14.00 -6.38
CA LYS A 340 -3.42 -15.42 -6.72
C LYS A 340 -4.66 -15.90 -7.45
N VAL A 341 -5.85 -15.53 -6.97
CA VAL A 341 -7.13 -15.87 -7.61
C VAL A 341 -7.20 -15.27 -9.00
N SER A 342 -6.88 -13.98 -9.15
CA SER A 342 -6.82 -13.32 -10.46
C SER A 342 -5.87 -14.02 -11.43
N MET A 343 -4.67 -14.37 -10.98
CA MET A 343 -3.65 -15.01 -11.82
C MET A 343 -4.08 -16.42 -12.25
N LEU A 344 -4.68 -17.22 -11.37
CA LEU A 344 -5.16 -18.56 -11.70
C LEU A 344 -6.32 -18.53 -12.70
N VAL A 345 -7.27 -17.60 -12.52
CA VAL A 345 -8.37 -17.43 -13.50
C VAL A 345 -7.81 -16.99 -14.85
N ALA A 346 -6.87 -16.04 -14.88
CA ALA A 346 -6.25 -15.57 -16.13
C ALA A 346 -5.43 -16.66 -16.83
N GLU A 347 -4.74 -17.53 -16.08
CA GLU A 347 -4.00 -18.68 -16.61
C GLU A 347 -4.94 -19.68 -17.28
N LYS A 348 -6.07 -20.00 -16.65
CA LYS A 348 -7.11 -20.83 -17.25
C LYS A 348 -7.73 -20.18 -18.50
N MET A 349 -8.04 -18.88 -18.44
CA MET A 349 -8.53 -18.11 -19.60
C MET A 349 -7.56 -18.17 -20.78
N LEU A 350 -6.25 -18.01 -20.51
CA LEU A 350 -5.22 -18.11 -21.54
C LEU A 350 -5.13 -19.52 -22.13
N ALA A 351 -5.31 -20.56 -21.30
CA ALA A 351 -5.38 -21.94 -21.77
C ALA A 351 -6.61 -22.19 -22.66
N ASP A 352 -7.73 -21.50 -22.40
CA ASP A 352 -8.94 -21.53 -23.21
C ASP A 352 -8.85 -20.69 -24.50
N GLY A 353 -7.74 -19.98 -24.71
CA GLY A 353 -7.51 -19.16 -25.91
C GLY A 353 -7.88 -17.67 -25.76
N TYR A 354 -8.07 -17.18 -24.53
CA TYR A 354 -8.45 -15.80 -24.26
C TYR A 354 -7.38 -15.07 -23.44
N PHE A 355 -6.83 -13.98 -23.98
CA PHE A 355 -5.87 -13.14 -23.27
C PHE A 355 -6.57 -11.93 -22.63
N VAL A 356 -6.56 -11.88 -21.29
CA VAL A 356 -7.16 -10.82 -20.48
C VAL A 356 -6.09 -10.12 -19.65
N ASN A 357 -6.29 -8.83 -19.34
CA ASN A 357 -5.34 -8.12 -18.48
C ASN A 357 -5.59 -8.50 -17.02
N ILE A 358 -4.53 -8.94 -16.33
CA ILE A 358 -4.56 -9.02 -14.87
C ILE A 358 -4.34 -7.63 -14.28
N SER A 359 -5.18 -7.26 -13.32
CA SER A 359 -5.00 -6.05 -12.51
C SER A 359 -4.58 -6.48 -11.12
N VAL A 360 -3.32 -6.23 -10.79
CA VAL A 360 -2.69 -6.55 -9.49
C VAL A 360 -1.87 -5.34 -9.01
N TYR A 361 -1.36 -5.40 -7.78
CA TYR A 361 -0.47 -4.38 -7.25
C TYR A 361 0.74 -4.13 -8.17
N PRO A 362 1.16 -2.87 -8.42
CA PRO A 362 0.69 -1.63 -7.80
C PRO A 362 -0.48 -0.93 -8.52
N SER A 363 -1.01 -1.49 -9.61
CA SER A 363 -2.07 -0.86 -10.41
C SER A 363 -3.41 -0.78 -9.69
N VAL A 364 -3.69 -1.74 -8.81
CA VAL A 364 -4.85 -1.77 -7.91
C VAL A 364 -4.40 -2.21 -6.52
N PRO A 365 -5.16 -1.93 -5.45
CA PRO A 365 -4.84 -2.45 -4.14
C PRO A 365 -4.74 -3.97 -4.11
N MET A 366 -3.87 -4.51 -3.24
CA MET A 366 -3.57 -5.96 -3.24
C MET A 366 -4.81 -6.85 -3.16
N LYS A 367 -5.76 -6.50 -2.28
CA LYS A 367 -7.05 -7.19 -2.10
C LYS A 367 -8.12 -6.83 -3.13
N ARG A 368 -7.84 -5.89 -4.03
CA ARG A 368 -8.74 -5.45 -5.09
C ARG A 368 -8.22 -5.85 -6.47
N SER A 369 -7.52 -6.98 -6.52
CA SER A 369 -7.09 -7.58 -7.77
C SER A 369 -8.29 -8.08 -8.56
N GLY A 370 -8.13 -8.13 -9.88
CA GLY A 370 -9.21 -8.51 -10.79
C GLY A 370 -8.72 -8.71 -12.20
N LEU A 371 -9.67 -8.91 -13.11
CA LEU A 371 -9.42 -9.01 -14.54
C LEU A 371 -10.07 -7.83 -15.25
N ARG A 372 -9.26 -7.14 -16.04
CA ARG A 372 -9.69 -6.01 -16.86
C ARG A 372 -9.85 -6.46 -18.30
N LEU A 373 -11.07 -6.38 -18.82
CA LEU A 373 -11.39 -6.67 -20.21
C LEU A 373 -11.65 -5.35 -20.94
N ALA A 374 -10.91 -5.10 -22.01
CA ALA A 374 -11.12 -3.97 -22.90
C ALA A 374 -11.88 -4.45 -24.14
N ILE A 375 -13.12 -4.00 -24.29
CA ILE A 375 -13.96 -4.29 -25.45
C ILE A 375 -13.63 -3.30 -26.58
N THR A 376 -13.63 -3.79 -27.81
CA THR A 376 -13.34 -2.99 -29.00
C THR A 376 -14.38 -3.29 -30.07
N ALA A 377 -14.52 -2.39 -31.05
CA ALA A 377 -15.38 -2.58 -32.21
C ALA A 377 -14.99 -3.80 -33.07
N LEU A 378 -13.73 -4.25 -32.94
CA LEU A 378 -13.17 -5.37 -33.69
C LEU A 378 -13.41 -6.74 -33.01
N HIS A 379 -14.02 -6.79 -31.84
CA HIS A 379 -14.51 -8.05 -31.29
C HIS A 379 -15.84 -8.43 -31.94
N SER A 380 -16.01 -9.71 -32.26
CA SER A 380 -17.29 -10.33 -32.58
C SER A 380 -18.12 -10.60 -31.32
N GLU A 381 -19.43 -10.80 -31.47
CA GLU A 381 -20.29 -11.17 -30.33
C GLU A 381 -19.94 -12.58 -29.83
N GLU A 382 -19.54 -13.47 -30.74
CA GLU A 382 -19.10 -14.84 -30.45
C GLU A 382 -17.81 -14.87 -29.61
N GLU A 383 -16.84 -14.01 -29.94
CA GLU A 383 -15.60 -13.88 -29.15
C GLU A 383 -15.89 -13.36 -27.73
N ILE A 384 -16.75 -12.34 -27.61
CA ILE A 384 -17.15 -11.77 -26.32
C ILE A 384 -17.89 -12.82 -25.49
N GLU A 385 -18.89 -13.48 -26.07
CA GLU A 385 -19.67 -14.50 -25.37
C GLU A 385 -18.80 -15.67 -24.94
N GLY A 386 -17.93 -16.17 -25.82
CA GLY A 386 -17.01 -17.26 -25.52
C GLY A 386 -16.07 -16.91 -24.37
N ALA A 387 -15.46 -15.72 -24.41
CA ALA A 387 -14.57 -15.25 -23.34
C ALA A 387 -15.30 -15.11 -21.99
N LEU A 388 -16.51 -14.53 -21.98
CA LEU A 388 -17.28 -14.36 -20.75
C LEU A 388 -17.79 -15.68 -20.19
N ARG A 389 -18.17 -16.65 -21.04
CA ARG A 389 -18.54 -18.01 -20.61
C ARG A 389 -17.36 -18.74 -20.00
N SER A 390 -16.18 -18.65 -20.62
CA SER A 390 -14.96 -19.24 -20.06
C SER A 390 -14.60 -18.57 -18.75
N LEU A 391 -14.72 -17.24 -18.67
CA LEU A 391 -14.46 -16.49 -17.46
C LEU A 391 -15.40 -16.89 -16.32
N ALA A 392 -16.69 -17.03 -16.59
CA ALA A 392 -17.67 -17.45 -15.59
C ALA A 392 -17.32 -18.84 -15.03
N ARG A 393 -17.01 -19.80 -15.90
CA ARG A 393 -16.59 -21.14 -15.49
C ARG A 393 -15.30 -21.09 -14.66
N CYS A 394 -14.25 -20.48 -15.18
CA CYS A 394 -12.94 -20.42 -14.52
C CYS A 394 -12.98 -19.64 -13.20
N ALA A 395 -13.73 -18.54 -13.13
CA ALA A 395 -13.92 -17.78 -11.91
C ALA A 395 -14.66 -18.59 -10.85
N THR A 396 -15.77 -19.27 -11.21
CA THR A 396 -16.50 -20.13 -10.28
C THR A 396 -15.60 -21.25 -9.73
N GLU A 397 -14.91 -21.99 -10.59
CA GLU A 397 -14.01 -23.07 -10.18
C GLU A 397 -12.95 -22.57 -9.17
N VAL A 398 -12.22 -21.50 -9.50
CA VAL A 398 -11.11 -21.00 -8.69
C VAL A 398 -11.59 -20.31 -7.42
N MET A 399 -12.72 -19.58 -7.47
CA MET A 399 -13.28 -18.93 -6.29
C MET A 399 -13.79 -19.96 -5.28
N GLU A 400 -14.45 -21.04 -5.74
CA GLU A 400 -14.87 -22.15 -4.87
C GLU A 400 -13.66 -22.87 -4.26
N GLU A 401 -12.63 -23.16 -5.06
CA GLU A 401 -11.37 -23.78 -4.60
C GLU A 401 -10.67 -22.95 -3.51
N HIS A 402 -10.75 -21.62 -3.59
CA HIS A 402 -10.11 -20.71 -2.64
C HIS A 402 -11.06 -20.11 -1.61
N GLY A 403 -12.30 -20.58 -1.52
CA GLY A 403 -13.28 -20.11 -0.54
C GLY A 403 -13.65 -18.62 -0.66
N VAL A 404 -13.47 -18.02 -1.84
CA VAL A 404 -13.82 -16.61 -2.09
C VAL A 404 -15.30 -16.50 -2.42
N THR A 405 -16.06 -15.81 -1.57
CA THR A 405 -17.48 -15.60 -1.80
C THR A 405 -17.76 -14.25 -2.45
N ARG A 406 -18.97 -14.12 -3.03
CA ARG A 406 -19.44 -12.83 -3.58
C ARG A 406 -19.54 -11.75 -2.50
N ASN A 407 -19.91 -12.12 -1.28
CA ASN A 407 -20.00 -11.21 -0.15
C ASN A 407 -18.62 -10.68 0.25
N ASP A 408 -17.58 -11.51 0.20
CA ASP A 408 -16.19 -11.07 0.42
C ASP A 408 -15.78 -10.03 -0.62
N LEU A 409 -16.10 -10.28 -1.90
CA LEU A 409 -15.83 -9.31 -2.97
C LEU A 409 -16.66 -8.02 -2.81
N ASP A 410 -17.91 -8.09 -2.38
CA ASP A 410 -18.74 -6.91 -2.14
C ASP A 410 -18.16 -6.05 -1.00
N ASN A 411 -17.72 -6.68 0.10
CA ASN A 411 -17.07 -5.98 1.21
C ASN A 411 -15.73 -5.36 0.80
N LEU A 412 -14.87 -6.11 0.09
CA LEU A 412 -13.54 -5.64 -0.32
C LEU A 412 -13.62 -4.41 -1.25
N PHE A 413 -14.65 -4.34 -2.10
CA PHE A 413 -14.83 -3.28 -3.08
C PHE A 413 -15.85 -2.20 -2.67
N ALA A 414 -16.42 -2.26 -1.46
CA ALA A 414 -17.47 -1.33 -0.99
C ALA A 414 -17.05 0.16 -0.99
N THR A 415 -15.75 0.44 -0.95
CA THR A 415 -15.17 1.80 -1.02
C THR A 415 -14.24 1.98 -2.22
N ALA A 416 -14.38 1.13 -3.24
CA ALA A 416 -13.57 1.20 -4.46
C ALA A 416 -14.00 2.32 -5.41
N LEU A 417 -15.27 2.77 -5.31
CA LEU A 417 -15.89 3.79 -6.18
C LEU A 417 -16.48 4.93 -5.32
N PRO A 418 -16.68 6.14 -5.89
CA PRO A 418 -17.19 7.29 -5.16
C PRO A 418 -18.64 7.08 -4.74
N ARG A 419 -19.01 7.54 -3.53
CA ARG A 419 -20.39 7.46 -2.99
C ARG A 419 -21.26 8.65 -3.38
N VAL A 420 -21.06 9.21 -4.57
CA VAL A 420 -21.86 10.34 -5.03
C VAL A 420 -23.22 9.80 -5.46
N GLU A 421 -24.31 10.22 -4.81
CA GLU A 421 -25.66 9.71 -5.07
C GLU A 421 -25.96 9.68 -6.58
N LYS A 422 -26.38 8.51 -7.08
CA LYS A 422 -26.94 8.37 -8.43
C LYS A 422 -28.24 9.17 -8.50
N VAL A 423 -28.19 10.43 -8.90
CA VAL A 423 -29.32 11.03 -9.58
C VAL A 423 -29.17 10.60 -11.03
N LEU A 424 -29.88 9.53 -11.40
CA LEU A 424 -30.41 9.18 -12.73
C LEU A 424 -30.86 7.71 -12.69
N ASP A 425 -32.14 7.49 -12.38
CA ASP A 425 -33.07 6.61 -13.13
C ASP A 425 -34.39 6.44 -12.33
N GLU A 426 -35.41 7.19 -12.75
CA GLU A 426 -36.82 6.82 -12.53
C GLU A 426 -37.18 5.72 -13.53
N ASP A 427 -37.22 4.46 -13.07
CA ASP A 427 -38.24 3.45 -13.38
C ASP A 427 -37.68 2.03 -13.18
N SER A 428 -38.08 1.37 -12.08
CA SER A 428 -38.35 -0.08 -12.12
C SER A 428 -39.03 -0.57 -10.85
N THR A 429 -40.19 -1.21 -11.05
CA THR A 429 -40.98 -1.87 -10.01
C THR A 429 -40.63 -3.36 -9.90
N VAL A 430 -40.29 -3.77 -8.68
CA VAL A 430 -40.64 -5.03 -7.97
C VAL A 430 -40.37 -6.39 -8.64
N GLY A 431 -39.63 -7.26 -7.93
CA GLY A 431 -39.76 -8.72 -8.06
C GLY A 431 -38.88 -9.54 -7.10
N LYS A 432 -39.49 -10.22 -6.12
CA LYS A 432 -38.86 -10.99 -5.02
C LYS A 432 -38.32 -12.37 -5.45
N LYS A 433 -37.25 -12.76 -4.73
CA LYS A 433 -36.59 -14.07 -4.49
C LYS A 433 -37.40 -15.34 -4.75
N ASN A 434 -36.70 -16.39 -5.22
CA ASN A 434 -36.86 -17.76 -4.73
C ASN A 434 -35.55 -18.58 -4.87
N ASN A 435 -35.25 -19.31 -3.79
CA ASN A 435 -34.15 -20.25 -3.60
C ASN A 435 -34.51 -21.61 -4.19
N GLU A 436 -33.61 -22.29 -4.91
CA GLU A 436 -33.67 -23.76 -4.98
C GLU A 436 -32.30 -24.45 -5.24
N LYS A 437 -32.08 -25.44 -4.37
CA LYS A 437 -31.05 -26.47 -4.13
C LYS A 437 -30.16 -26.97 -5.28
N VAL A 438 -28.87 -27.12 -4.91
CA VAL A 438 -27.77 -27.80 -5.62
C VAL A 438 -27.76 -29.31 -5.31
N VAL A 439 -27.40 -30.14 -6.31
CA VAL A 439 -27.03 -31.57 -6.17
C VAL A 439 -25.72 -31.83 -6.93
N PRO A 440 -24.74 -32.58 -6.37
CA PRO A 440 -23.35 -32.58 -6.80
C PRO A 440 -23.05 -33.67 -7.82
N LEU A 441 -22.08 -33.46 -8.71
CA LEU A 441 -21.47 -34.53 -9.50
C LEU A 441 -19.95 -34.36 -9.63
N SER A 442 -19.32 -35.50 -9.45
CA SER A 442 -17.92 -35.81 -9.21
C SER A 442 -17.03 -35.90 -10.45
N SER A 443 -15.72 -35.90 -10.16
CA SER A 443 -14.62 -36.65 -10.81
C SER A 443 -13.65 -35.90 -11.73
N SER A 444 -12.55 -35.47 -11.10
CA SER A 444 -11.13 -35.71 -11.43
C SER A 444 -10.70 -35.87 -12.89
N VAL A 445 -9.84 -34.95 -13.34
CA VAL A 445 -8.80 -35.22 -14.34
C VAL A 445 -7.48 -34.60 -13.87
N LYS A 446 -6.44 -35.44 -13.74
CA LYS A 446 -5.07 -35.06 -13.37
C LYS A 446 -4.31 -34.60 -14.62
N THR A 447 -3.63 -33.46 -14.55
CA THR A 447 -2.52 -33.11 -15.45
C THR A 447 -1.44 -32.38 -14.65
N GLY A 448 -0.25 -32.98 -14.63
CA GLY A 448 0.87 -32.56 -13.80
C GLY A 448 1.81 -31.55 -14.47
N LEU A 449 2.32 -30.64 -13.64
CA LEU A 449 3.64 -30.00 -13.70
C LEU A 449 3.86 -29.30 -12.36
N GLU A 450 4.81 -29.83 -11.56
CA GLU A 450 5.08 -29.48 -10.17
C GLU A 450 5.77 -28.10 -10.04
N LEU A 451 5.00 -27.11 -9.59
CA LEU A 451 5.47 -26.23 -8.51
C LEU A 451 5.11 -26.95 -7.20
N ASP A 452 5.85 -26.71 -6.13
CA ASP A 452 5.59 -27.22 -4.77
C ASP A 452 4.30 -26.60 -4.20
N VAL A 453 3.19 -26.86 -4.88
CA VAL A 453 1.82 -26.57 -4.51
C VAL A 453 1.44 -27.66 -3.52
N PRO A 454 1.01 -27.33 -2.29
CA PRO A 454 0.52 -28.36 -1.37
C PRO A 454 -0.56 -29.16 -2.07
N SER A 455 -0.40 -30.49 -2.11
CA SER A 455 -1.42 -31.38 -2.66
C SER A 455 -2.75 -31.17 -1.93
N ASN A 456 -3.90 -31.43 -2.57
CA ASN A 456 -5.21 -31.38 -1.88
C ASN A 456 -5.24 -32.23 -0.60
N GLU A 457 -4.40 -33.28 -0.52
CA GLU A 457 -4.24 -34.11 0.68
C GLU A 457 -3.57 -33.38 1.86
N GLU A 458 -2.74 -32.36 1.63
CA GLU A 458 -2.15 -31.52 2.71
C GLU A 458 -3.14 -30.47 3.26
N LEU A 459 -4.16 -30.08 2.49
CA LEU A 459 -5.08 -28.99 2.84
C LEU A 459 -6.39 -29.46 3.48
N ASP A 460 -6.83 -30.69 3.19
CA ASP A 460 -8.04 -31.31 3.76
C ASP A 460 -7.79 -32.00 5.12
N VAL A 461 -6.68 -31.65 5.78
CA VAL A 461 -6.30 -32.21 7.06
C VAL A 461 -7.16 -31.64 8.18
N GLU A 462 -7.76 -32.53 8.98
CA GLU A 462 -8.55 -32.14 10.14
C GLU A 462 -7.63 -31.52 11.22
N LEU A 463 -7.94 -30.28 11.59
CA LEU A 463 -7.24 -29.51 12.61
C LEU A 463 -8.24 -29.07 13.68
N ASP A 464 -7.94 -29.40 14.93
CA ASP A 464 -8.69 -28.91 16.08
C ASP A 464 -8.40 -27.42 16.26
N PHE A 465 -9.35 -26.56 15.90
CA PHE A 465 -9.23 -25.11 15.99
C PHE A 465 -9.86 -24.59 17.28
N PHE A 466 -9.08 -23.92 18.12
CA PHE A 466 -9.53 -23.24 19.33
C PHE A 466 -9.23 -21.74 19.23
N HIS A 467 -10.23 -20.92 19.52
CA HIS A 467 -10.13 -19.46 19.60
C HIS A 467 -10.73 -18.97 20.92
N ALA A 468 -10.01 -18.08 21.58
CA ALA A 468 -10.48 -17.36 22.76
C ALA A 468 -10.17 -15.86 22.65
N THR A 469 -10.89 -15.04 23.41
CA THR A 469 -10.64 -13.59 23.53
C THR A 469 -10.03 -13.18 24.86
N SER A 470 -9.82 -14.14 25.77
CA SER A 470 -9.04 -13.96 26.98
C SER A 470 -8.06 -15.11 27.15
N ILE A 471 -6.86 -14.79 27.63
CA ILE A 471 -5.82 -15.76 27.97
C ILE A 471 -6.28 -16.70 29.08
N LEU A 472 -7.24 -16.28 29.91
CA LEU A 472 -7.81 -17.09 30.98
C LEU A 472 -8.52 -18.36 30.49
N ASP A 473 -8.95 -18.38 29.22
CA ASP A 473 -9.57 -19.53 28.58
C ASP A 473 -8.53 -20.45 27.88
N VAL A 474 -7.25 -20.07 27.88
CA VAL A 474 -6.15 -20.81 27.26
C VAL A 474 -5.35 -21.56 28.34
N ASP A 475 -5.00 -22.81 28.06
CA ASP A 475 -4.16 -23.63 28.94
C ASP A 475 -2.78 -22.98 29.16
N GLU A 476 -2.45 -22.69 30.42
CA GLU A 476 -1.23 -21.97 30.82
C GLU A 476 0.05 -22.73 30.43
N ASP A 477 0.10 -24.03 30.71
CA ASP A 477 1.26 -24.87 30.42
C ASP A 477 1.51 -24.99 28.91
N LEU A 478 0.44 -25.13 28.10
CA LEU A 478 0.53 -25.09 26.65
C LEU A 478 1.02 -23.75 26.14
N TRP A 479 0.46 -22.64 26.65
CA TRP A 479 0.84 -21.32 26.18
C TRP A 479 2.32 -21.03 26.46
N ASN A 480 2.75 -21.29 27.70
CA ASN A 480 4.10 -21.01 28.14
C ASN A 480 5.15 -21.87 27.41
N ARG A 481 4.88 -23.15 27.15
CA ARG A 481 5.81 -24.01 26.40
C ARG A 481 5.92 -23.68 24.91
N THR A 482 4.95 -22.97 24.32
CA THR A 482 4.96 -22.63 22.89
C THR A 482 5.36 -21.18 22.62
N LEU A 483 4.75 -20.22 23.29
CA LEU A 483 4.92 -18.78 23.04
C LEU A 483 5.50 -18.02 24.24
N GLY A 484 5.34 -18.56 25.45
CA GLY A 484 6.00 -18.02 26.64
C GLY A 484 7.45 -18.46 26.74
N VAL A 485 8.23 -18.36 25.67
CA VAL A 485 9.68 -18.63 25.72
C VAL A 485 10.46 -17.33 25.50
N VAL A 486 9.98 -16.45 24.62
CA VAL A 486 10.60 -15.17 24.28
C VAL A 486 9.54 -14.09 24.14
N GLY A 487 9.86 -12.85 24.52
CA GLY A 487 9.14 -11.67 24.02
C GLY A 487 8.07 -11.07 24.91
N ALA A 488 8.14 -11.26 26.23
CA ALA A 488 7.13 -10.77 27.16
C ALA A 488 5.70 -11.25 26.82
N CYS A 489 5.58 -12.50 26.39
CA CYS A 489 4.33 -13.10 25.91
C CYS A 489 3.84 -14.27 26.77
N ASN A 490 4.38 -14.47 27.96
CA ASN A 490 3.90 -15.56 28.83
C ASN A 490 2.48 -15.32 29.32
N TRP A 491 1.84 -16.38 29.82
CA TRP A 491 0.43 -16.39 30.16
C TRP A 491 0.07 -15.27 31.16
N GLU A 492 0.83 -15.11 32.24
CA GLU A 492 0.57 -14.08 33.26
C GLU A 492 0.83 -12.66 32.73
N THR A 493 1.79 -12.48 31.81
CA THR A 493 2.04 -11.18 31.16
C THR A 493 0.90 -10.80 30.22
N MET A 494 0.39 -11.76 29.44
CA MET A 494 -0.77 -11.54 28.59
C MET A 494 -2.01 -11.14 29.40
N ARG A 495 -2.19 -11.77 30.57
CA ARG A 495 -3.26 -11.42 31.51
C ARG A 495 -3.11 -9.99 32.04
N SER A 496 -1.90 -9.55 32.34
CA SER A 496 -1.61 -8.16 32.70
C SER A 496 -1.92 -7.20 31.56
N TYR A 497 -1.58 -7.54 30.31
CA TYR A 497 -1.90 -6.71 29.15
C TYR A 497 -3.42 -6.59 28.94
N GLU A 498 -4.19 -7.67 29.05
CA GLU A 498 -5.65 -7.61 28.99
C GLU A 498 -6.22 -6.65 30.03
N ARG A 499 -5.76 -6.70 31.28
CA ARG A 499 -6.22 -5.79 32.34
C ARG A 499 -5.89 -4.33 32.07
N VAL A 500 -4.74 -4.06 31.46
CA VAL A 500 -4.25 -2.70 31.20
C VAL A 500 -4.91 -2.09 29.98
N PHE A 501 -5.09 -2.88 28.92
CA PHE A 501 -5.48 -2.38 27.60
C PHE A 501 -6.92 -2.72 27.20
N SER A 502 -7.67 -3.55 27.94
CA SER A 502 -9.08 -3.78 27.60
C SER A 502 -9.98 -2.73 28.27
N GLY A 503 -11.03 -2.30 27.56
CA GLY A 503 -12.06 -1.39 28.09
C GLY A 503 -11.55 0.00 28.45
N GLN A 504 -10.56 0.50 27.71
CA GLN A 504 -9.98 1.84 27.93
C GLN A 504 -10.73 2.92 27.12
N GLU A 505 -10.76 4.15 27.63
CA GLU A 505 -11.40 5.29 26.94
C GLU A 505 -10.58 5.77 25.74
N LEU A 506 -9.25 5.77 25.85
CA LEU A 506 -8.35 6.22 24.79
C LEU A 506 -8.21 5.11 23.73
N PRO A 507 -8.52 5.38 22.45
CA PRO A 507 -8.45 4.40 21.36
C PRO A 507 -7.11 3.66 21.24
N GLU A 508 -5.98 4.37 21.42
CA GLU A 508 -4.64 3.78 21.33
C GLU A 508 -4.32 2.80 22.46
N ASN A 509 -5.05 2.89 23.58
CA ASN A 509 -4.91 2.02 24.74
C ASN A 509 -6.03 0.99 24.86
N ASN A 510 -7.00 0.97 23.93
CA ASN A 510 -8.12 0.02 23.96
C ASN A 510 -7.90 -1.10 22.93
N TRP A 511 -7.41 -2.24 23.40
CA TRP A 511 -7.03 -3.37 22.56
C TRP A 511 -8.00 -4.54 22.73
N ASP A 512 -8.30 -5.22 21.63
CA ASP A 512 -9.00 -6.50 21.64
C ASP A 512 -8.01 -7.64 21.41
N PHE A 513 -8.13 -8.71 22.19
CA PHE A 513 -7.20 -9.83 22.14
C PHE A 513 -7.84 -11.07 21.51
N HIS A 514 -7.05 -11.81 20.75
CA HIS A 514 -7.44 -13.08 20.16
C HIS A 514 -6.32 -14.09 20.33
N TYR A 515 -6.64 -15.23 20.94
CA TYR A 515 -5.72 -16.34 21.14
C TYR A 515 -6.14 -17.49 20.25
N VAL A 516 -5.21 -17.99 19.45
CA VAL A 516 -5.46 -19.07 18.49
C VAL A 516 -4.56 -20.25 18.81
N VAL A 517 -5.18 -21.40 19.02
CA VAL A 517 -4.49 -22.68 19.22
C VAL A 517 -5.05 -23.66 18.20
N MET A 518 -4.18 -24.23 17.37
CA MET A 518 -4.53 -25.31 16.48
C MET A 518 -3.74 -26.56 16.84
N LYS A 519 -4.42 -27.71 16.87
CA LYS A 519 -3.80 -29.01 17.09
C LYS A 519 -4.06 -29.95 15.92
N HIS A 520 -3.10 -30.84 15.67
CA HIS A 520 -3.24 -31.97 14.78
C HIS A 520 -2.88 -33.23 15.57
N GLU A 521 -3.77 -34.23 15.57
CA GLU A 521 -3.63 -35.46 16.37
C GLU A 521 -3.30 -35.17 17.85
N GLY A 522 -3.96 -34.15 18.43
CA GLY A 522 -3.77 -33.72 19.81
C GLY A 522 -2.47 -32.94 20.11
N LYS A 523 -1.56 -32.79 19.15
CA LYS A 523 -0.32 -32.01 19.29
C LYS A 523 -0.49 -30.59 18.75
N PRO A 524 0.04 -29.55 19.42
CA PRO A 524 -0.03 -28.18 18.90
C PRO A 524 0.74 -28.07 17.58
N ILE A 525 0.08 -27.55 16.54
CA ILE A 525 0.70 -27.29 15.23
C ILE A 525 0.91 -25.80 14.98
N CYS A 526 -0.01 -24.97 15.47
CA CYS A 526 0.04 -23.52 15.33
C CYS A 526 -0.51 -22.88 16.60
N VAL A 527 0.27 -22.02 17.26
CA VAL A 527 -0.18 -21.22 18.41
C VAL A 527 0.27 -19.78 18.19
N THR A 528 -0.65 -18.83 18.33
CA THR A 528 -0.37 -17.40 18.19
C THR A 528 -1.37 -16.56 18.98
N MET A 529 -1.05 -15.28 19.14
CA MET A 529 -2.02 -14.24 19.47
C MET A 529 -2.15 -13.22 18.34
N PHE A 530 -3.31 -12.59 18.28
CA PHE A 530 -3.51 -11.31 17.62
C PHE A 530 -4.05 -10.29 18.61
N THR A 531 -3.69 -9.03 18.38
CA THR A 531 -4.24 -7.89 19.06
C THR A 531 -4.81 -6.93 18.03
N CYS A 532 -6.08 -6.58 18.16
CA CYS A 532 -6.68 -5.49 17.40
C CYS A 532 -6.40 -4.18 18.12
N LEU A 533 -5.66 -3.28 17.47
CA LEU A 533 -5.17 -2.05 18.09
C LEU A 533 -5.02 -0.92 17.08
N LEU A 534 -4.97 0.32 17.58
CA LEU A 534 -4.60 1.47 16.77
C LEU A 534 -3.07 1.57 16.68
N SER A 535 -2.55 1.65 15.45
CA SER A 535 -1.09 1.72 15.19
C SER A 535 -0.74 2.90 14.30
N LYS A 536 0.42 3.50 14.56
CA LYS A 536 0.98 4.57 13.73
C LYS A 536 1.53 4.00 12.43
N ASP A 537 1.15 4.57 11.29
CA ASP A 537 1.59 4.08 9.97
C ASP A 537 3.09 4.30 9.72
N ASP A 538 3.66 5.27 10.42
CA ASP A 538 5.08 5.62 10.39
C ASP A 538 5.91 4.90 11.46
N MET A 539 5.36 3.90 12.17
CA MET A 539 6.02 3.21 13.30
C MET A 539 7.46 2.77 13.02
N LEU A 540 7.74 2.24 11.83
CA LEU A 540 9.06 1.74 11.43
C LEU A 540 9.83 2.71 10.53
N SER A 541 9.29 3.90 10.25
CA SER A 541 9.92 4.90 9.39
C SER A 541 11.21 5.45 10.01
N ARG A 542 12.03 6.09 9.16
CA ARG A 542 13.20 6.84 9.61
C ARG A 542 12.78 7.98 10.53
N GLU A 543 13.65 8.34 11.47
CA GLU A 543 13.34 9.27 12.56
C GLU A 543 12.85 10.64 12.04
N GLU A 544 13.44 11.14 10.96
CA GLU A 544 13.10 12.43 10.35
C GLU A 544 11.68 12.43 9.75
N ILE A 545 11.27 11.28 9.19
CA ILE A 545 9.93 11.09 8.64
C ILE A 545 8.91 11.10 9.78
N SER A 546 9.16 10.30 10.81
CA SER A 546 8.28 10.21 11.98
C SER A 546 8.13 11.57 12.68
N LYS A 547 9.22 12.35 12.83
CA LYS A 547 9.15 13.74 13.33
C LYS A 547 8.25 14.65 12.49
N ALA A 548 8.31 14.51 11.16
CA ALA A 548 7.46 15.29 10.26
C ALA A 548 5.98 14.89 10.39
N VAL A 549 5.68 13.61 10.57
CA VAL A 549 4.31 13.12 10.80
C VAL A 549 3.79 13.59 12.16
N GLU A 550 4.59 13.48 13.23
CA GLU A 550 4.22 13.96 14.57
C GLU A 550 3.97 15.48 14.60
N SER A 551 4.73 16.25 13.82
CA SER A 551 4.45 17.68 13.65
C SER A 551 3.06 17.91 13.06
N LYS A 552 2.61 17.07 12.11
CA LYS A 552 1.26 17.15 11.52
C LYS A 552 0.18 16.73 12.53
N ARG A 553 0.40 15.66 13.32
CA ARG A 553 -0.50 15.23 14.41
C ARG A 553 -0.74 16.35 15.43
N ASN A 554 0.33 17.06 15.80
CA ASN A 554 0.27 18.15 16.77
C ASN A 554 -0.31 19.46 16.20
N SER A 555 -0.25 19.67 14.88
CA SER A 555 -0.64 20.94 14.25
C SER A 555 -2.07 21.00 13.70
N LYS A 556 -2.71 19.85 13.45
CA LYS A 556 -3.93 19.76 12.63
C LYS A 556 -5.23 19.50 13.40
N ASP A 557 -5.21 19.52 14.73
CA ASP A 557 -6.30 19.00 15.58
C ASP A 557 -6.70 17.54 15.25
N ASP A 558 -5.80 16.78 14.59
CA ASP A 558 -5.95 15.37 14.29
C ASP A 558 -4.81 14.57 14.95
N PRO A 559 -4.96 14.20 16.25
CA PRO A 559 -3.95 13.44 16.98
C PRO A 559 -3.71 12.04 16.38
N TYR A 560 -4.62 11.57 15.51
CA TYR A 560 -4.59 10.27 14.88
C TYR A 560 -4.21 10.32 13.39
N PHE A 561 -3.66 11.45 12.92
CA PHE A 561 -3.17 11.57 11.56
C PHE A 561 -2.18 10.45 11.21
N LEU A 562 -2.39 9.76 10.08
CA LEU A 562 -1.62 8.57 9.66
C LEU A 562 -1.54 7.49 10.74
N THR A 563 -2.71 7.10 11.25
CA THR A 563 -2.87 5.92 12.08
C THR A 563 -3.92 5.03 11.43
N SER A 564 -3.77 3.72 11.61
CA SER A 564 -4.73 2.75 11.09
C SER A 564 -5.03 1.70 12.16
N LYS A 565 -6.27 1.23 12.19
CA LYS A 565 -6.65 0.10 13.03
C LYS A 565 -6.06 -1.17 12.40
N ALA A 566 -5.39 -1.97 13.21
CA ALA A 566 -4.65 -3.14 12.74
C ALA A 566 -4.99 -4.36 13.58
N LEU A 567 -5.21 -5.50 12.90
CA LEU A 567 -5.09 -6.80 13.52
C LEU A 567 -3.62 -7.23 13.44
N MET A 568 -2.91 -7.15 14.57
CA MET A 568 -1.48 -7.38 14.65
C MET A 568 -1.18 -8.69 15.36
N MET A 569 -0.31 -9.53 14.80
CA MET A 569 0.22 -10.71 15.50
C MET A 569 1.21 -10.27 16.57
N GLY A 570 0.92 -10.61 17.82
CA GLY A 570 1.59 -10.04 18.98
C GLY A 570 0.99 -8.69 19.44
N THR A 571 1.67 -8.01 20.36
CA THR A 571 1.23 -6.73 20.95
C THR A 571 2.22 -5.59 20.64
N MET A 572 1.86 -4.35 20.99
CA MET A 572 2.82 -3.24 21.00
C MET A 572 3.82 -3.32 22.16
N CYS A 573 3.60 -4.24 23.11
CA CYS A 573 4.47 -4.48 24.25
C CYS A 573 5.39 -5.69 24.07
N SER A 574 5.29 -6.41 22.94
CA SER A 574 6.02 -7.64 22.69
C SER A 574 6.95 -7.54 21.47
N GLU A 575 8.00 -8.36 21.49
CA GLU A 575 9.01 -8.50 20.44
C GLU A 575 9.49 -9.95 20.39
N GLY A 576 9.82 -10.46 19.20
CA GLY A 576 10.25 -11.86 19.02
C GLY A 576 9.18 -12.74 18.40
N ASN A 577 9.49 -14.03 18.21
CA ASN A 577 8.64 -14.90 17.39
C ASN A 577 7.27 -15.17 18.04
N HIS A 578 6.26 -14.39 17.64
CA HIS A 578 4.88 -14.52 18.13
C HIS A 578 4.10 -15.69 17.51
N LEU A 579 4.74 -16.52 16.69
CA LEU A 579 4.13 -17.65 16.01
C LEU A 579 4.88 -18.94 16.34
N PHE A 580 4.25 -19.79 17.14
CA PHE A 580 4.64 -21.19 17.22
C PHE A 580 4.05 -21.92 16.02
N LEU A 581 4.91 -22.52 15.20
CA LEU A 581 4.51 -23.27 14.02
C LEU A 581 5.38 -24.52 13.89
N ASP A 582 4.80 -25.69 14.13
CA ASP A 582 5.51 -26.95 13.99
C ASP A 582 5.57 -27.35 12.51
N ARG A 583 6.77 -27.20 11.94
CA ARG A 583 7.07 -27.48 10.53
C ARG A 583 7.08 -28.95 10.17
N THR A 584 7.01 -29.86 11.14
CA THR A 584 7.01 -31.32 10.89
C THR A 584 5.61 -31.86 10.59
N GLY A 585 4.55 -31.13 10.96
CA GLY A 585 3.17 -31.47 10.64
C GLY A 585 2.55 -30.59 9.54
N PRO A 586 1.21 -30.55 9.41
CA PRO A 586 0.48 -29.83 8.35
C PRO A 586 0.45 -28.30 8.55
N TRP A 587 1.62 -27.67 8.67
CA TRP A 587 1.76 -26.24 9.01
C TRP A 587 1.14 -25.30 7.97
N ARG A 588 1.11 -25.68 6.68
CA ARG A 588 0.49 -24.89 5.62
C ARG A 588 -1.03 -24.81 5.77
N ALA A 589 -1.67 -25.93 6.11
CA ALA A 589 -3.10 -25.97 6.41
C ALA A 589 -3.43 -25.12 7.65
N ALA A 590 -2.58 -25.17 8.68
CA ALA A 590 -2.72 -24.34 9.86
C ALA A 590 -2.60 -22.85 9.54
N LEU A 591 -1.61 -22.44 8.74
CA LEU A 591 -1.48 -21.04 8.30
C LEU A 591 -2.64 -20.57 7.43
N MET A 592 -3.19 -21.43 6.56
CA MET A 592 -4.38 -21.08 5.79
C MET A 592 -5.58 -20.81 6.70
N LYS A 593 -5.85 -21.69 7.67
CA LYS A 593 -6.90 -21.45 8.67
C LYS A 593 -6.62 -20.20 9.51
N LEU A 594 -5.34 -19.91 9.78
CA LEU A 594 -4.93 -18.73 10.53
C LEU A 594 -5.18 -17.43 9.76
N ILE A 595 -4.84 -17.38 8.47
CA ILE A 595 -5.15 -16.25 7.59
C ILE A 595 -6.66 -16.06 7.50
N ALA A 596 -7.42 -17.13 7.28
CA ALA A 596 -8.88 -17.04 7.22
C ALA A 596 -9.49 -16.53 8.55
N PHE A 597 -8.92 -16.92 9.69
CA PHE A 597 -9.30 -16.35 10.98
C PHE A 597 -8.94 -14.86 11.07
N ALA A 598 -7.71 -14.49 10.71
CA ALA A 598 -7.25 -13.12 10.77
C ALA A 598 -8.08 -12.19 9.87
N GLU A 599 -8.50 -12.66 8.69
CA GLU A 599 -9.38 -11.92 7.80
C GLU A 599 -10.77 -11.68 8.41
N ARG A 600 -11.37 -12.71 9.02
CA ARG A 600 -12.64 -12.55 9.75
C ARG A 600 -12.50 -11.58 10.93
N ALA A 601 -11.52 -11.79 11.79
CA ALA A 601 -11.28 -10.93 12.95
C ALA A 601 -10.96 -9.48 12.56
N SER A 602 -10.21 -9.28 11.46
CA SER A 602 -9.95 -7.96 10.90
C SER A 602 -11.22 -7.29 10.40
N ASN A 603 -12.11 -8.03 9.72
CA ASN A 603 -13.37 -7.50 9.22
C ASN A 603 -14.33 -7.18 10.37
N ASP A 604 -14.46 -8.06 11.35
CA ASP A 604 -15.32 -7.87 12.54
C ASP A 604 -14.89 -6.64 13.34
N ALA A 605 -13.59 -6.35 13.36
CA ALA A 605 -13.04 -5.19 14.03
C ALA A 605 -12.95 -3.92 13.17
N ASP A 606 -13.36 -3.96 11.90
CA ASP A 606 -13.18 -2.86 10.93
C ASP A 606 -11.72 -2.37 10.86
N ALA A 607 -10.77 -3.32 10.84
CA ALA A 607 -9.34 -3.03 10.75
C ALA A 607 -8.90 -2.81 9.29
N ASP A 608 -8.07 -1.78 9.07
CA ASP A 608 -7.53 -1.41 7.76
C ASP A 608 -6.43 -2.36 7.26
N ARG A 609 -5.82 -3.11 8.18
CA ARG A 609 -4.66 -3.96 7.90
C ARG A 609 -4.52 -5.16 8.84
N ILE A 610 -3.89 -6.20 8.30
CA ILE A 610 -3.43 -7.38 9.03
C ILE A 610 -1.90 -7.40 9.01
N ILE A 611 -1.28 -7.62 10.16
CA ILE A 611 0.19 -7.59 10.30
C ILE A 611 0.64 -8.88 11.00
N PHE A 612 1.34 -9.74 10.29
CA PHE A 612 2.15 -10.81 10.90
C PHE A 612 3.55 -10.26 11.08
N ARG A 613 4.02 -10.03 12.31
CA ARG A 613 5.32 -9.38 12.60
C ARG A 613 6.24 -10.26 13.42
N ASP A 614 7.51 -9.84 13.52
CA ASP A 614 8.58 -10.49 14.27
C ASP A 614 8.87 -11.94 13.80
N LEU A 615 8.68 -12.19 12.51
CA LEU A 615 9.01 -13.45 11.86
C LEU A 615 10.45 -13.43 11.32
N PRO A 616 11.09 -14.60 11.11
CA PRO A 616 12.44 -14.66 10.56
C PRO A 616 12.57 -13.90 9.23
N GLY A 617 13.64 -13.11 9.07
CA GLY A 617 13.88 -12.31 7.87
C GLY A 617 14.11 -13.13 6.59
N SER A 618 14.55 -14.38 6.71
CA SER A 618 14.82 -15.29 5.60
C SER A 618 14.05 -16.61 5.77
N ASP A 619 12.95 -16.76 5.05
CA ASP A 619 12.17 -17.99 4.95
C ASP A 619 11.44 -18.02 3.59
N PRO A 620 12.05 -18.61 2.55
CA PRO A 620 11.47 -18.60 1.21
C PRO A 620 10.10 -19.28 1.11
N GLN A 621 9.82 -20.27 1.98
CA GLN A 621 8.53 -20.97 1.97
C GLN A 621 7.42 -20.09 2.57
N MET A 622 7.71 -19.38 3.66
CA MET A 622 6.78 -18.38 4.22
C MET A 622 6.58 -17.19 3.28
N ASP A 623 7.66 -16.71 2.67
CA ASP A 623 7.63 -15.60 1.71
C ASP A 623 6.66 -15.91 0.56
N ALA A 624 6.84 -17.07 -0.08
CA ALA A 624 5.96 -17.52 -1.16
C ALA A 624 4.52 -17.70 -0.68
N PHE A 625 4.33 -18.27 0.51
CA PHE A 625 3.01 -18.51 1.08
C PHE A 625 2.25 -17.21 1.32
N PHE A 626 2.81 -16.26 2.08
CA PHE A 626 2.15 -15.00 2.43
C PHE A 626 1.92 -14.10 1.22
N VAL A 627 2.88 -13.98 0.30
CA VAL A 627 2.70 -13.21 -0.95
C VAL A 627 1.55 -13.78 -1.79
N SER A 628 1.44 -15.12 -1.86
CA SER A 628 0.33 -15.75 -2.58
C SER A 628 -1.04 -15.50 -1.95
N HIS A 629 -1.11 -15.10 -0.67
CA HIS A 629 -2.33 -14.70 0.04
C HIS A 629 -2.48 -13.17 0.15
N GLY A 630 -1.74 -12.41 -0.67
CA GLY A 630 -1.87 -10.96 -0.75
C GLY A 630 -1.19 -10.17 0.36
N PHE A 631 -0.24 -10.78 1.09
CA PHE A 631 0.57 -10.04 2.07
C PHE A 631 1.86 -9.51 1.44
N LEU A 632 2.30 -8.37 1.95
CA LEU A 632 3.55 -7.70 1.59
C LEU A 632 4.62 -7.98 2.64
N LYS A 633 5.75 -8.52 2.22
CA LYS A 633 6.91 -8.63 3.11
C LYS A 633 7.53 -7.24 3.31
N VAL A 634 7.58 -6.80 4.56
CA VAL A 634 8.18 -5.54 5.00
C VAL A 634 9.29 -5.88 6.01
N PRO A 635 10.55 -5.50 5.76
CA PRO A 635 11.61 -5.72 6.72
C PRO A 635 11.34 -4.91 7.99
N MET A 636 11.68 -5.50 9.13
CA MET A 636 11.59 -4.83 10.42
C MET A 636 12.97 -4.31 10.83
N LEU A 637 12.98 -3.49 11.87
CA LEU A 637 14.22 -3.15 12.55
C LEU A 637 14.90 -4.42 13.08
N PRO A 638 16.23 -4.58 12.90
CA PRO A 638 16.92 -5.75 13.43
C PRO A 638 16.89 -5.79 14.95
N SER A 639 16.40 -6.89 15.50
CA SER A 639 16.41 -7.14 16.94
C SER A 639 17.83 -7.45 17.42
N GLN A 640 18.24 -6.91 18.56
CA GLN A 640 19.61 -7.03 19.06
C GLN A 640 19.70 -8.06 20.20
N TYR A 641 20.68 -8.97 20.13
CA TYR A 641 20.85 -10.06 21.10
C TYR A 641 22.24 -10.03 21.71
N VAL A 642 22.38 -10.31 23.01
CA VAL A 642 23.68 -10.51 23.67
C VAL A 642 23.67 -11.85 24.39
N ASP A 643 24.62 -12.72 24.03
CA ASP A 643 24.81 -14.00 24.69
C ASP A 643 25.60 -13.78 26.01
N VAL A 644 25.16 -14.44 27.10
CA VAL A 644 25.65 -14.25 28.48
C VAL A 644 26.52 -15.45 28.91
N ASP A 645 27.36 -15.91 28.01
CA ASP A 645 28.23 -17.09 28.13
C ASP A 645 29.64 -16.72 28.62
N TRP A 646 29.75 -15.99 29.74
CA TRP A 646 31.03 -15.55 30.31
C TRP A 646 30.99 -15.56 31.85
N GLU A 647 32.12 -15.82 32.51
CA GLU A 647 32.19 -15.94 33.99
C GLU A 647 32.53 -14.64 34.71
N GLU A 648 33.53 -13.91 34.24
CA GLU A 648 33.98 -12.64 34.82
C GLU A 648 33.85 -11.48 33.81
N GLU A 649 33.80 -10.25 34.30
CA GLU A 649 33.61 -9.03 33.50
C GLU A 649 34.67 -8.88 32.38
N ASP A 650 35.88 -9.39 32.59
CA ASP A 650 36.93 -9.44 31.56
C ASP A 650 36.62 -10.43 30.43
N GLY A 651 35.93 -11.54 30.72
CA GLY A 651 35.47 -12.51 29.71
C GLY A 651 34.41 -11.94 28.76
N PHE A 652 33.54 -11.04 29.26
CA PHE A 652 32.62 -10.25 28.42
C PHE A 652 33.38 -9.31 27.49
N LEU A 653 34.40 -8.63 28.02
CA LEU A 653 35.22 -7.67 27.28
C LEU A 653 36.08 -8.32 26.19
N ASP A 654 36.51 -9.56 26.40
CA ASP A 654 37.32 -10.30 25.44
C ASP A 654 36.57 -10.66 24.14
N LYS A 655 35.23 -10.74 24.20
CA LYS A 655 34.36 -10.90 23.02
C LYS A 655 34.28 -9.66 22.14
N LEU A 656 34.67 -8.50 22.68
CA LEU A 656 34.72 -7.25 21.93
C LEU A 656 36.04 -7.11 21.18
N ASP A 657 35.99 -6.56 19.96
CA ASP A 657 37.20 -6.10 19.26
C ASP A 657 37.94 -5.02 20.07
N ALA A 658 39.23 -4.83 19.80
CA ALA A 658 40.10 -3.95 20.60
C ALA A 658 39.55 -2.52 20.76
N LYS A 659 38.90 -1.97 19.72
CA LYS A 659 38.35 -0.62 19.73
C LYS A 659 37.09 -0.54 20.58
N LYS A 660 36.18 -1.51 20.44
CA LYS A 660 34.96 -1.62 21.26
C LYS A 660 35.31 -1.86 22.73
N ARG A 661 36.27 -2.74 23.01
CA ARG A 661 36.77 -3.03 24.36
C ARG A 661 37.31 -1.80 25.06
N TRP A 662 38.17 -1.03 24.38
CA TRP A 662 38.68 0.23 24.92
C TRP A 662 37.55 1.22 25.23
N HIS A 663 36.58 1.35 24.31
CA HIS A 663 35.45 2.25 24.50
C HIS A 663 34.54 1.81 25.65
N ALA A 664 34.23 0.51 25.76
CA ALA A 664 33.42 -0.05 26.85
C ALA A 664 34.08 0.18 28.22
N ARG A 665 35.39 -0.09 28.34
CA ARG A 665 36.15 0.19 29.57
C ARG A 665 36.14 1.68 29.92
N ARG A 666 36.41 2.56 28.96
CA ARG A 666 36.63 4.00 29.19
C ARG A 666 35.36 4.83 29.41
N TYR A 667 34.25 4.46 28.78
CA TYR A 667 33.04 5.29 28.72
C TYR A 667 31.78 4.58 29.21
N THR A 668 31.87 3.31 29.57
CA THR A 668 30.74 2.54 30.11
C THR A 668 31.11 2.00 31.47
N ILE A 669 31.99 0.99 31.54
CA ILE A 669 32.32 0.30 32.80
C ILE A 669 32.92 1.25 33.84
N SER A 670 33.85 2.13 33.45
CA SER A 670 34.46 3.09 34.38
C SER A 670 33.46 4.03 35.05
N LEU A 671 32.25 4.17 34.51
CA LEU A 671 31.20 5.03 35.07
C LEU A 671 30.33 4.31 36.10
N ALA A 672 30.40 2.98 36.21
CA ALA A 672 29.49 2.18 37.03
C ALA A 672 29.58 2.52 38.53
N HIS A 673 30.77 2.86 39.03
CA HIS A 673 30.98 3.23 40.44
C HIS A 673 30.23 4.51 40.88
N MET A 674 29.84 5.35 39.93
CA MET A 674 29.10 6.60 40.17
C MET A 674 27.62 6.36 40.48
N TYR A 675 27.10 5.17 40.18
CA TYR A 675 25.68 4.84 40.30
C TYR A 675 25.42 3.88 41.46
N GLU A 676 24.29 4.10 42.14
CA GLU A 676 23.64 3.13 43.02
C GLU A 676 22.51 2.46 42.23
N VAL A 677 22.45 1.13 42.28
CA VAL A 677 21.55 0.33 41.45
C VAL A 677 20.74 -0.58 42.35
N ASP A 678 19.43 -0.41 42.35
CA ASP A 678 18.49 -1.23 43.10
C ASP A 678 17.51 -1.91 42.14
N ALA A 679 17.15 -3.16 42.43
CA ALA A 679 16.17 -3.93 41.69
C ALA A 679 14.92 -4.16 42.56
N PHE A 680 13.75 -4.08 41.93
CA PHE A 680 12.41 -4.12 42.52
C PHE A 680 11.51 -5.08 41.75
N GLY A 681 10.55 -5.68 42.45
CA GLY A 681 9.58 -6.61 41.89
C GLY A 681 9.38 -7.85 42.77
N PRO A 682 8.39 -8.71 42.47
CA PRO A 682 7.95 -9.79 43.35
C PRO A 682 9.00 -10.88 43.64
N MET A 683 10.07 -10.92 42.83
CA MET A 683 11.18 -11.87 42.96
C MET A 683 12.26 -11.45 43.96
N HIS A 684 12.19 -10.23 44.50
CA HIS A 684 13.19 -9.72 45.45
C HIS A 684 12.69 -9.84 46.89
N GLU A 685 13.51 -10.40 47.77
CA GLU A 685 13.20 -10.60 49.20
C GLU A 685 13.14 -9.29 50.02
N ASN A 686 13.33 -8.13 49.39
CA ASN A 686 13.35 -6.84 50.08
C ASN A 686 11.94 -6.24 50.19
N ASP A 687 11.49 -5.96 51.42
CA ASP A 687 10.24 -5.25 51.82
C ASP A 687 10.11 -3.79 51.29
N ARG A 688 10.85 -3.41 50.24
CA ARG A 688 10.87 -2.03 49.72
C ARG A 688 10.08 -1.94 48.42
N ASP A 689 8.75 -1.89 48.52
CA ASP A 689 7.93 -1.46 47.40
C ASP A 689 8.22 0.01 47.05
N LEU A 690 8.18 0.33 45.75
CA LEU A 690 8.27 1.72 45.30
C LEU A 690 6.98 2.46 45.72
N SER A 691 7.12 3.65 46.28
CA SER A 691 5.96 4.49 46.58
C SER A 691 5.29 5.00 45.30
N ASP A 692 4.01 5.36 45.36
CA ASP A 692 3.27 5.93 44.22
C ASP A 692 4.00 7.12 43.58
N ASP A 693 4.63 7.97 44.38
CA ASP A 693 5.38 9.14 43.88
C ASP A 693 6.68 8.73 43.18
N GLN A 694 7.34 7.66 43.64
CA GLN A 694 8.48 7.09 42.93
C GLN A 694 8.03 6.50 41.59
N ILE A 695 6.90 5.78 41.52
CA ILE A 695 6.36 5.22 40.28
C ILE A 695 5.99 6.34 39.29
N LYS A 696 5.36 7.42 39.77
CA LYS A 696 5.08 8.62 38.94
C LYS A 696 6.35 9.24 38.40
N HIS A 697 7.41 9.34 39.22
CA HIS A 697 8.71 9.84 38.78
C HIS A 697 9.32 8.94 37.69
N LEU A 698 9.31 7.62 37.88
CA LEU A 698 9.77 6.68 36.85
C LEU A 698 8.94 6.83 35.57
N TYR A 699 7.62 6.95 35.66
CA TYR A 699 6.78 7.21 34.50
C TYR A 699 7.18 8.50 33.78
N GLN A 700 7.48 9.58 34.51
CA GLN A 700 7.97 10.83 33.91
C GLN A 700 9.32 10.64 33.19
N LEU A 701 10.25 9.88 33.76
CA LEU A 701 11.51 9.53 33.08
C LEU A 701 11.27 8.74 31.78
N TYR A 702 10.27 7.85 31.76
CA TYR A 702 9.85 7.17 30.53
C TYR A 702 9.26 8.16 29.51
N ARG A 703 8.40 9.09 29.95
CA ARG A 703 7.78 10.10 29.09
C ARG A 703 8.83 10.97 28.39
N ASN A 704 9.92 11.31 29.08
CA ASN A 704 11.05 12.03 28.48
C ASN A 704 11.63 11.28 27.26
N VAL A 705 11.75 9.94 27.35
CA VAL A 705 12.23 9.10 26.24
C VAL A 705 11.16 8.99 25.14
N ALA A 706 9.91 8.71 25.51
CA ALA A 706 8.80 8.54 24.57
C ALA A 706 8.50 9.80 23.73
N GLN A 707 8.78 10.99 24.26
CA GLN A 707 8.56 12.26 23.56
C GLN A 707 9.68 12.64 22.59
N THR A 708 10.84 11.97 22.66
CA THR A 708 12.04 12.37 21.91
C THR A 708 12.51 11.31 20.91
N LYS A 709 12.12 10.04 21.09
CA LYS A 709 12.58 8.91 20.28
C LYS A 709 11.56 8.54 19.20
N PHE A 710 11.88 8.85 17.94
CA PHE A 710 10.96 8.62 16.80
C PHE A 710 11.38 7.50 15.84
N ARG A 711 12.48 6.76 16.14
CA ARG A 711 12.94 5.66 15.28
C ARG A 711 12.00 4.45 15.29
N LEU A 712 11.43 4.16 16.45
CA LEU A 712 10.32 3.24 16.64
C LEU A 712 9.16 4.09 17.18
N ASN A 713 8.33 4.63 16.27
CA ASN A 713 7.31 5.60 16.64
C ASN A 713 6.01 4.92 17.05
N VAL A 714 5.78 4.80 18.35
CA VAL A 714 4.59 4.16 18.92
C VAL A 714 3.79 5.15 19.76
N PHE A 715 2.57 4.79 20.14
CA PHE A 715 1.83 5.56 21.13
C PHE A 715 2.48 5.40 22.52
N PRO A 716 2.43 6.43 23.38
CA PRO A 716 2.88 6.30 24.75
C PRO A 716 2.12 5.21 25.51
N LEU A 717 2.86 4.39 26.25
CA LEU A 717 2.30 3.37 27.13
C LEU A 717 1.58 4.03 28.32
N PRO A 718 0.43 3.49 28.77
CA PRO A 718 -0.34 4.07 29.85
C PRO A 718 0.34 3.89 31.20
N TYR A 719 0.15 4.84 32.12
CA TYR A 719 0.68 4.77 33.50
C TYR A 719 0.28 3.48 34.22
N LYS A 720 -0.95 2.99 33.97
CA LYS A 720 -1.48 1.74 34.55
C LYS A 720 -0.57 0.53 34.25
N LEU A 721 0.10 0.52 33.10
CA LEU A 721 1.06 -0.55 32.78
C LEU A 721 2.23 -0.57 33.76
N PHE A 722 2.78 0.59 34.13
CA PHE A 722 3.92 0.67 35.04
C PHE A 722 3.58 0.16 36.44
N VAL A 723 2.35 0.39 36.89
CA VAL A 723 1.85 -0.16 38.15
C VAL A 723 1.73 -1.69 38.02
N GLU A 724 1.14 -2.20 36.95
CA GLU A 724 0.96 -3.65 36.74
C GLU A 724 2.30 -4.39 36.65
N LEU A 725 3.30 -3.83 35.94
CA LEU A 725 4.62 -4.43 35.77
C LEU A 725 5.36 -4.63 37.10
N LEU A 726 5.15 -3.75 38.09
CA LEU A 726 5.79 -3.88 39.41
C LEU A 726 5.25 -5.04 40.26
N HIS A 727 4.01 -5.46 39.98
CA HIS A 727 3.34 -6.52 40.74
C HIS A 727 3.37 -7.87 40.01
N ASN A 728 3.84 -7.92 38.76
CA ASN A 728 3.89 -9.14 37.97
C ASN A 728 5.24 -9.85 38.19
N PRO A 729 5.25 -11.14 38.58
CA PRO A 729 6.48 -11.88 38.90
C PRO A 729 7.38 -12.11 37.69
N SER A 730 6.89 -11.91 36.47
CA SER A 730 7.67 -12.05 35.24
C SER A 730 8.53 -10.81 34.94
N TRP A 731 8.51 -9.78 35.79
CA TRP A 731 9.13 -8.49 35.53
C TRP A 731 10.03 -8.03 36.68
N GLU A 732 11.20 -7.47 36.34
CA GLU A 732 12.11 -6.79 37.26
C GLU A 732 12.21 -5.31 36.86
N THR A 733 12.07 -4.41 37.83
CA THR A 733 12.32 -2.98 37.64
C THR A 733 13.64 -2.59 38.31
N VAL A 734 14.58 -2.04 37.53
CA VAL A 734 15.90 -1.65 38.01
C VAL A 734 16.06 -0.15 37.93
N VAL A 735 16.42 0.46 39.05
CA VAL A 735 16.51 1.91 39.24
C VAL A 735 17.96 2.32 39.44
N LEU A 736 18.40 3.34 38.72
CA LEU A 736 19.75 3.90 38.77
C LEU A 736 19.71 5.30 39.39
N ARG A 737 20.42 5.47 40.51
CA ARG A 737 20.63 6.75 41.17
C ARG A 737 22.06 7.19 40.98
N LEU A 738 22.27 8.41 40.49
CA LEU A 738 23.60 8.99 40.42
C LEU A 738 23.96 9.54 41.81
N LYS A 739 25.12 9.17 42.34
CA LYS A 739 25.57 9.64 43.66
C LYS A 739 25.74 11.17 43.66
N PRO A 740 25.35 11.90 44.73
CA PRO A 740 25.55 13.34 44.83
C PRO A 740 27.01 13.77 44.60
N SER A 741 27.98 12.96 45.06
CA SER A 741 29.42 13.18 44.84
C SER A 741 29.87 13.21 43.38
N HIS A 742 29.02 12.74 42.46
CA HIS A 742 29.25 12.73 41.02
C HIS A 742 28.23 13.62 40.26
N GLY A 743 27.58 14.56 40.97
CA GLY A 743 26.63 15.52 40.42
C GLY A 743 25.20 15.02 40.31
N GLY A 744 24.83 13.95 41.03
CA GLY A 744 23.45 13.48 41.12
C GLY A 744 22.58 14.29 42.09
N PRO A 745 21.25 14.05 42.10
CA PRO A 745 20.33 14.72 43.01
C PRO A 745 20.62 14.44 44.49
N GLU A 746 20.59 15.47 45.35
CA GLU A 746 20.84 15.37 46.80
C GLU A 746 19.81 14.51 47.54
N ASP A 747 18.60 14.44 47.02
CA ASP A 747 17.51 13.60 47.55
C ASP A 747 17.59 12.14 47.06
N HIS A 748 18.66 11.78 46.33
CA HIS A 748 18.85 10.47 45.71
C HIS A 748 17.70 10.09 44.76
N THR A 749 17.03 11.08 44.16
CA THR A 749 16.01 10.82 43.14
C THR A 749 16.62 10.06 41.95
N PRO A 750 15.95 9.01 41.44
CA PRO A 750 16.45 8.26 40.28
C PRO A 750 16.66 9.12 39.04
N VAL A 751 17.76 8.87 38.32
CA VAL A 751 18.07 9.57 37.07
C VAL A 751 17.86 8.69 35.84
N ALA A 752 17.75 7.38 36.03
CA ALA A 752 17.41 6.42 34.99
C ALA A 752 16.79 5.16 35.60
N PHE A 753 16.02 4.43 34.80
CA PHE A 753 15.54 3.10 35.17
C PHE A 753 15.30 2.26 33.91
N PHE A 754 15.15 0.97 34.11
CA PHE A 754 14.64 0.07 33.08
C PHE A 754 13.78 -1.04 33.70
N VAL A 755 12.90 -1.61 32.90
CA VAL A 755 12.03 -2.73 33.26
C VAL A 755 12.31 -3.85 32.28
N SER A 756 12.57 -5.05 32.79
CA SER A 756 12.88 -6.22 31.97
C SER A 756 11.98 -7.39 32.31
N HIS A 757 11.58 -8.12 31.28
CA HIS A 757 10.88 -9.39 31.40
C HIS A 757 11.89 -10.53 31.59
N ILE A 758 11.55 -11.48 32.46
CA ILE A 758 12.40 -12.61 32.84
C ILE A 758 11.66 -13.90 32.52
N GLN A 759 12.27 -14.75 31.70
CA GLN A 759 11.67 -16.02 31.33
C GLN A 759 12.65 -17.00 30.70
N ASP A 760 12.68 -18.24 31.17
CA ASP A 760 13.33 -19.40 30.52
C ASP A 760 14.77 -19.13 30.01
N GLY A 761 15.61 -18.51 30.85
CA GLY A 761 16.99 -18.14 30.48
C GLY A 761 17.11 -16.86 29.66
N HIS A 762 16.01 -16.18 29.35
CA HIS A 762 15.97 -14.94 28.59
C HIS A 762 15.70 -13.72 29.49
N TYR A 763 16.45 -12.64 29.23
CA TYR A 763 16.29 -11.33 29.87
C TYR A 763 15.94 -10.28 28.83
N THR A 764 14.70 -9.77 28.84
CA THR A 764 14.17 -8.92 27.78
C THR A 764 13.85 -7.53 28.30
N PRO A 765 14.76 -6.54 28.22
CA PRO A 765 14.44 -5.14 28.51
C PRO A 765 13.30 -4.64 27.61
N PHE A 766 12.28 -4.07 28.23
CA PHE A 766 11.07 -3.60 27.54
C PHE A 766 10.96 -2.07 27.57
N VAL A 767 11.10 -1.46 28.75
CA VAL A 767 10.97 -0.02 28.94
C VAL A 767 12.21 0.53 29.62
N CYS A 768 12.66 1.72 29.21
CA CYS A 768 13.61 2.51 29.96
C CYS A 768 13.15 3.96 30.07
N GLY A 769 13.58 4.63 31.15
CA GLY A 769 13.44 6.07 31.29
C GLY A 769 14.75 6.73 31.66
N LEU A 770 14.90 7.98 31.25
CA LEU A 770 16.13 8.75 31.36
C LEU A 770 15.82 10.19 31.72
N ASP A 771 16.66 10.75 32.60
CA ASP A 771 16.85 12.18 32.69
C ASP A 771 18.00 12.58 31.77
N TYR A 772 17.66 13.33 30.72
CA TYR A 772 18.60 13.72 29.66
C TYR A 772 19.73 14.63 30.17
N ASN A 773 19.58 15.28 31.34
CA ASN A 773 20.65 16.05 31.97
C ASN A 773 21.88 15.19 32.32
N PHE A 774 21.68 13.88 32.52
CA PHE A 774 22.74 12.95 32.94
C PHE A 774 23.16 11.95 31.85
N VAL A 775 22.62 12.06 30.64
CA VAL A 775 22.90 11.12 29.55
C VAL A 775 24.28 11.36 28.92
N GLU A 776 24.61 12.61 28.58
CA GLU A 776 25.82 12.93 27.81
C GLU A 776 27.10 12.79 28.66
N ASN A 777 27.16 13.50 29.79
CA ASN A 777 28.36 13.62 30.62
C ASN A 777 28.54 12.46 31.59
N GLN A 778 27.47 12.03 32.26
CA GLN A 778 27.50 10.96 33.28
C GLN A 778 27.18 9.59 32.68
N GLY A 779 26.72 9.54 31.43
CA GLY A 779 26.53 8.29 30.71
C GLY A 779 25.34 7.47 31.17
N ALA A 780 24.27 8.08 31.69
CA ALA A 780 23.12 7.38 32.26
C ALA A 780 22.56 6.28 31.33
N TYR A 781 22.39 6.55 30.03
CA TYR A 781 21.92 5.53 29.09
C TYR A 781 22.93 4.41 28.85
N ARG A 782 24.23 4.72 28.80
CA ARG A 782 25.29 3.70 28.70
C ARG A 782 25.27 2.79 29.93
N GLN A 783 24.97 3.35 31.10
CA GLN A 783 24.80 2.58 32.32
C GLN A 783 23.53 1.73 32.31
N VAL A 784 22.39 2.22 31.83
CA VAL A 784 21.19 1.38 31.64
C VAL A 784 21.53 0.13 30.81
N LEU A 785 22.14 0.30 29.63
CA LEU A 785 22.53 -0.83 28.78
C LEU A 785 23.51 -1.78 29.46
N TYR A 786 24.48 -1.25 30.21
CA TYR A 786 25.46 -2.06 30.93
C TYR A 786 24.83 -2.86 32.08
N GLN A 787 23.98 -2.22 32.87
CA GLN A 787 23.32 -2.85 34.01
C GLN A 787 22.34 -3.94 33.56
N ILE A 788 21.72 -3.81 32.38
CA ILE A 788 20.90 -4.88 31.79
C ILE A 788 21.73 -6.17 31.61
N VAL A 789 22.90 -6.09 30.95
CA VAL A 789 23.77 -7.27 30.76
C VAL A 789 24.26 -7.82 32.09
N LYS A 790 24.62 -6.94 33.02
CA LYS A 790 25.08 -7.34 34.36
C LYS A 790 23.97 -8.05 35.16
N ARG A 791 22.73 -7.54 35.12
CA ARG A 791 21.59 -8.20 35.79
C ARG A 791 21.29 -9.55 35.18
N ALA A 792 21.29 -9.67 33.86
CA ALA A 792 21.12 -10.97 33.19
C ALA A 792 22.14 -12.00 33.68
N LYS A 793 23.43 -11.63 33.82
CA LYS A 793 24.45 -12.52 34.38
C LYS A 793 24.20 -12.88 35.86
N VAL A 794 23.82 -11.91 36.70
CA VAL A 794 23.52 -12.17 38.12
C VAL A 794 22.33 -13.12 38.27
N LEU A 795 21.35 -13.00 37.38
CA LEU A 795 20.19 -13.88 37.33
C LEU A 795 20.47 -15.21 36.60
N GLN A 796 21.70 -15.45 36.13
CA GLN A 796 22.10 -16.65 35.38
C GLN A 796 21.27 -16.89 34.11
N MET A 797 20.94 -15.81 33.42
CA MET A 797 20.27 -15.86 32.12
C MET A 797 21.27 -16.22 31.03
N ASP A 798 20.80 -16.87 29.97
CA ASP A 798 21.56 -17.28 28.79
C ASP A 798 21.71 -16.14 27.77
N VAL A 799 20.63 -15.37 27.56
CA VAL A 799 20.56 -14.37 26.48
C VAL A 799 19.80 -13.11 26.91
N VAL A 800 20.32 -11.95 26.51
CA VAL A 800 19.63 -10.65 26.60
C VAL A 800 19.03 -10.28 25.24
N HIS A 801 17.72 -10.00 25.23
CA HIS A 801 16.98 -9.51 24.06
C HIS A 801 16.88 -7.99 24.12
N PHE A 802 17.89 -7.29 23.61
CA PHE A 802 18.00 -5.83 23.69
C PHE A 802 17.01 -5.06 22.82
N GLY A 803 16.29 -5.73 21.93
CA GLY A 803 15.27 -5.14 21.09
C GLY A 803 15.78 -4.35 19.88
N MET A 804 14.84 -3.73 19.14
CA MET A 804 15.01 -3.21 17.77
C MET A 804 15.78 -1.89 17.57
N ASP A 805 16.05 -1.11 18.61
CA ASP A 805 16.60 0.25 18.48
C ASP A 805 18.08 0.41 18.91
N ALA A 806 18.64 1.63 18.83
CA ALA A 806 19.94 1.99 19.42
C ALA A 806 21.13 1.05 19.10
N GLU A 807 21.13 0.48 17.90
CA GLU A 807 22.04 -0.56 17.44
C GLU A 807 23.53 -0.22 17.69
N PHE A 808 23.93 1.02 17.42
CA PHE A 808 25.33 1.44 17.57
C PHE A 808 25.86 1.30 19.00
N LEU A 809 25.04 1.61 20.01
CA LEU A 809 25.44 1.50 21.41
C LEU A 809 25.37 0.05 21.89
N LYS A 810 24.37 -0.71 21.46
CA LYS A 810 24.21 -2.14 21.80
C LYS A 810 25.33 -3.00 21.21
N ARG A 811 25.77 -2.73 19.97
CA ARG A 811 26.94 -3.38 19.35
C ARG A 811 28.25 -3.19 20.12
N ARG A 812 28.35 -2.15 20.97
CA ARG A 812 29.51 -1.94 21.88
C ARG A 812 29.47 -2.85 23.10
N LEU A 813 28.35 -3.54 23.33
CA LEU A 813 28.15 -4.57 24.35
C LEU A 813 28.03 -5.97 23.73
N SER A 814 28.68 -6.20 22.59
CA SER A 814 28.71 -7.47 21.88
C SER A 814 27.36 -7.90 21.27
N ALA A 815 26.41 -6.97 21.11
CA ALA A 815 25.12 -7.32 20.53
C ALA A 815 25.24 -7.73 19.06
N ARG A 816 24.60 -8.85 18.71
CA ARG A 816 24.41 -9.33 17.34
C ARG A 816 23.00 -8.99 16.84
N PRO A 817 22.87 -8.49 15.59
CA PRO A 817 21.55 -8.26 15.00
C PRO A 817 20.93 -9.58 14.52
N VAL A 818 19.62 -9.70 14.66
CA VAL A 818 18.79 -10.72 14.03
C VAL A 818 17.80 -10.01 13.12
N GLU A 819 17.81 -10.36 11.84
CA GLU A 819 16.90 -9.79 10.86
C GLU A 819 15.50 -10.38 11.02
N LEU A 820 14.52 -9.49 11.14
CA LEU A 820 13.11 -9.83 11.26
C LEU A 820 12.34 -9.23 10.09
N CYS A 821 11.22 -9.84 9.76
CA CYS A 821 10.27 -9.31 8.79
C CYS A 821 8.85 -9.30 9.34
N SER A 822 8.00 -8.55 8.66
CA SER A 822 6.56 -8.58 8.81
C SER A 822 5.90 -8.86 7.46
N TYR A 823 4.79 -9.58 7.47
CA TYR A 823 3.89 -9.71 6.34
C TYR A 823 2.66 -8.84 6.61
N VAL A 824 2.47 -7.82 5.80
CA VAL A 824 1.45 -6.80 5.98
C VAL A 824 0.45 -6.88 4.83
N GLN A 825 -0.83 -7.00 5.16
CA GLN A 825 -1.92 -6.94 4.19
C GLN A 825 -2.72 -5.66 4.46
N VAL A 826 -2.89 -4.80 3.45
CA VAL A 826 -3.61 -3.52 3.56
C VAL A 826 -4.83 -3.52 2.64
N ASN A 827 -5.94 -2.92 3.10
CA ASN A 827 -7.16 -2.81 2.30
C ASN A 827 -7.06 -1.71 1.21
N ASP A 828 -6.27 -0.66 1.46
CA ASP A 828 -6.06 0.50 0.57
C ASP A 828 -4.62 1.02 0.72
N HIS A 829 -4.10 1.70 -0.30
CA HIS A 829 -2.74 2.27 -0.33
C HIS A 829 -2.68 3.77 -0.03
N TYR A 830 -3.80 4.45 0.19
CA TYR A 830 -3.83 5.89 0.43
C TYR A 830 -2.84 6.37 1.51
N ASN A 831 -2.85 5.79 2.71
CA ASN A 831 -1.91 6.20 3.78
C ASN A 831 -0.45 5.98 3.36
N GLY A 832 -0.18 4.94 2.57
CA GLY A 832 1.13 4.69 1.98
C GLY A 832 1.55 5.77 0.97
N ILE A 833 0.63 6.24 0.13
CA ILE A 833 0.87 7.36 -0.81
C ILE A 833 1.13 8.65 -0.03
N VAL A 834 0.30 8.97 0.97
CA VAL A 834 0.48 10.17 1.82
C VAL A 834 1.81 10.13 2.57
N LEU A 835 2.21 8.96 3.09
CA LEU A 835 3.51 8.79 3.74
C LEU A 835 4.67 8.98 2.76
N ASN A 836 4.56 8.44 1.53
CA ASN A 836 5.54 8.65 0.47
C ASN A 836 5.67 10.13 0.05
N ASP A 837 4.56 10.87 0.07
CA ASP A 837 4.57 12.31 -0.15
C ASP A 837 5.35 13.04 0.96
N ILE A 838 5.15 12.66 2.22
CA ILE A 838 5.92 13.21 3.36
C ILE A 838 7.41 12.83 3.25
N ILE A 839 7.73 11.61 2.85
CA ILE A 839 9.11 11.17 2.60
C ILE A 839 9.78 12.07 1.55
N SER A 840 9.05 12.41 0.49
CA SER A 840 9.52 13.34 -0.54
C SER A 840 9.71 14.76 0.00
N GLU A 841 8.78 15.27 0.82
CA GLU A 841 8.88 16.58 1.50
C GLU A 841 10.09 16.68 2.43
N VAL A 842 10.39 15.63 3.21
CA VAL A 842 11.56 15.61 4.10
C VAL A 842 12.85 15.56 3.28
N GLY A 843 12.91 14.70 2.26
CA GLY A 843 14.09 14.58 1.39
C GLY A 843 14.45 15.88 0.66
N LEU A 844 13.47 16.70 0.28
CA LEU A 844 13.71 18.03 -0.30
C LEU A 844 14.29 19.02 0.72
N ARG A 845 13.76 19.03 1.95
CA ARG A 845 14.24 19.93 3.03
C ARG A 845 15.68 19.62 3.45
N ASP A 846 16.04 18.34 3.53
CA ASP A 846 17.41 17.95 3.90
C ASP A 846 18.43 18.38 2.85
N LYS A 847 18.07 18.30 1.56
CA LYS A 847 18.90 18.82 0.46
C LYS A 847 19.07 20.33 0.51
N GLN A 848 18.01 21.08 0.82
CA GLN A 848 18.06 22.54 0.97
C GLN A 848 18.89 23.01 2.19
N LYS A 849 18.99 22.19 3.24
CA LYS A 849 19.87 22.47 4.40
C LYS A 849 21.34 22.10 4.13
N ALA A 850 21.59 21.19 3.20
CA ALA A 850 22.93 20.73 2.83
C ALA A 850 23.56 21.56 1.70
N SER A 851 22.76 22.30 0.93
CA SER A 851 23.18 23.34 -0.03
C SER A 851 23.32 24.70 0.65
#